data_AF-A0A316EZI6-F1
#
_entry.id   AF-A0A316EZI6-F1
#
_cell.length_a   1.000
_cell.length_b   1.000
_cell.length_c   1.000
_cell.angle_alpha   90.00
_cell.angle_beta   90.00
_cell.angle_gamma   90.00
#
_symmetry.space_group_name_H-M   'P 1'
#
loop_
_entity.id
_entity.type
_entity.pdbx_description
1 polymer ?
#
loop_
_entity_poly.entity_id
_entity_poly.type
_entity_poly.pdbx_seq_one_letter_code
_entity_poly.pdbx_strand_id
1 'polypeptide(L)'
;MTLEFLLASAPTSVLVAGAALAVLIIASVALFFIPGVTYVRRLKRVQDAISSFAATNYVEQFEQLFSTDRRLAHHWAEYRKTLHEQYEERDGQIIVTQVRATAPAELYFNSQTVVDSRLGTEFFKHLPGIFTGIGIIGTFFGLIAGLGAFQVSENAATVRTSLESLMHSVEHAFYVSGSAILVAILVTFLEKWLVAVLYRRTEDIAHAIDRSFKAGAGEEYMSRLVKASEESASQAKILKDALVQELGELLRELTGAQIAASKEQQSQVVERLVQASREQLEAARLDTQALGNTIAESIQQSLRGPLEEIASTVKTASGDQSATASRMLQDVMTSFSQRLNDLFGGQISGLNELNQQTARSMQEAVGTLQALVANVEASSQRSTDAMAQRMAEAVEKMESRQEAMNEQSAAFVDQIRELVSKSQSETNQKLQETLETMGEQVKDMLTVLNGSQSKVSESNQAREQAMSEQFAAFIDQMRQAVASSQTETQEKLQNTLAAVGDQMTSMLASLNGSQREVFENTQVREQAMNKQLGTFVEQVQQSVASAQAEAQQTLQKTVESMGSQVASVVATLNSAQEDIFERNRAREQDMAERANGLVASMAQAVQSVVQELRAATSQMSQSVSGLSQATASSVSKMNAGAEQLGTAARNFATAGERVSGVMGQTATVSAKLTETAGSLSTGGNAIQDLLRDYREQRNAISQLVVELRATVEAARKEATLTGDILQRIEGSASRLGEAQKEADVYLAGVSRVLGEAHTSFAAAMRKTLGEANTEFQKRLSSSVNLLSSAVEELEATLAAMGNLAPVRR
;
A
#
# COMPACT_ATOMS: atom_id res chain seq x y z
N MET A 1 1.91 -77.05 7.34
CA MET A 1 1.79 -77.44 5.93
C MET A 1 2.70 -76.49 5.16
N THR A 2 3.81 -76.98 4.61
CA THR A 2 4.89 -76.15 4.04
C THR A 2 4.38 -75.40 2.80
N LEU A 3 4.83 -74.15 2.63
CA LEU A 3 4.44 -73.28 1.51
C LEU A 3 4.62 -73.96 0.13
N GLU A 4 5.61 -74.85 0.03
CA GLU A 4 5.89 -75.68 -1.15
C GLU A 4 4.75 -76.65 -1.51
N PHE A 5 4.08 -77.25 -0.53
CA PHE A 5 2.99 -78.19 -0.78
C PHE A 5 1.73 -77.48 -1.29
N LEU A 6 1.48 -76.26 -0.78
CA LEU A 6 0.37 -75.40 -1.19
C LEU A 6 0.58 -74.79 -2.59
N LEU A 7 1.83 -74.51 -2.96
CA LEU A 7 2.19 -74.03 -4.31
C LEU A 7 2.15 -75.16 -5.36
N ALA A 8 2.45 -76.40 -4.98
CA ALA A 8 2.46 -77.55 -5.89
C ALA A 8 1.06 -78.07 -6.25
N SER A 9 0.05 -77.85 -5.40
CA SER A 9 -1.33 -78.31 -5.61
C SER A 9 -2.31 -77.23 -6.06
N ALA A 10 -1.87 -75.98 -6.21
CA ALA A 10 -2.75 -74.86 -6.52
C ALA A 10 -3.06 -74.74 -8.03
N PRO A 11 -4.28 -74.32 -8.40
CA PRO A 11 -4.62 -73.99 -9.79
C PRO A 11 -3.66 -72.94 -10.37
N THR A 12 -3.32 -73.07 -11.66
CA THR A 12 -2.41 -72.14 -12.35
C THR A 12 -2.87 -70.68 -12.28
N SER A 13 -4.17 -70.42 -12.26
CA SER A 13 -4.76 -69.09 -12.10
C SER A 13 -4.46 -68.45 -10.73
N VAL A 14 -4.49 -69.24 -9.66
CA VAL A 14 -4.16 -68.82 -8.30
C VAL A 14 -2.67 -68.50 -8.18
N LEU A 15 -1.81 -69.30 -8.82
CA LEU A 15 -0.36 -69.06 -8.85
C LEU A 15 0.01 -67.78 -9.59
N VAL A 16 -0.65 -67.49 -10.72
CA VAL A 16 -0.41 -66.26 -11.50
C VAL A 16 -0.85 -65.02 -10.71
N ALA A 17 -2.03 -65.04 -10.08
CA ALA A 17 -2.50 -63.95 -9.25
C ALA A 17 -1.62 -63.74 -8.01
N GLY A 18 -1.21 -64.82 -7.35
CA GLY A 18 -0.27 -64.79 -6.22
C GLY A 18 1.11 -64.24 -6.60
N ALA A 19 1.65 -64.63 -7.76
CA ALA A 19 2.90 -64.09 -8.28
C ALA A 19 2.80 -62.59 -8.61
N ALA A 20 1.68 -62.16 -9.21
CA ALA A 20 1.43 -60.74 -9.48
C ALA A 20 1.36 -59.92 -8.17
N LEU A 21 0.68 -60.43 -7.14
CA LEU A 21 0.65 -59.82 -5.81
C LEU A 21 2.05 -59.75 -5.19
N ALA A 22 2.84 -60.82 -5.26
CA ALA A 22 4.20 -60.85 -4.73
C ALA A 22 5.12 -59.84 -5.43
N VAL A 23 5.07 -59.75 -6.76
CA VAL A 23 5.81 -58.73 -7.53
C VAL A 23 5.40 -57.33 -7.12
N LEU A 24 4.10 -57.09 -6.91
CA LEU A 24 3.58 -55.77 -6.53
C LEU A 24 3.98 -55.39 -5.10
N ILE A 25 4.02 -56.36 -4.17
CA ILE A 25 4.58 -56.17 -2.82
C ILE A 25 6.05 -55.78 -2.93
N ILE A 26 6.86 -56.55 -3.66
CA ILE A 26 8.30 -56.27 -3.82
C ILE A 26 8.51 -54.90 -4.44
N ALA A 27 7.76 -54.56 -5.49
CA ALA A 27 7.80 -53.26 -6.14
C ALA A 27 7.43 -52.12 -5.18
N SER A 28 6.37 -52.30 -4.36
CA SER A 28 5.97 -51.29 -3.37
C SER A 28 7.04 -51.08 -2.29
N VAL A 29 7.69 -52.16 -1.84
CA VAL A 29 8.78 -52.08 -0.86
C VAL A 29 10.00 -51.38 -1.46
N ALA A 30 10.40 -51.77 -2.67
CA ALA A 30 11.58 -51.24 -3.35
C ALA A 30 11.43 -49.79 -3.81
N LEU A 31 10.27 -49.43 -4.35
CA LEU A 31 10.05 -48.11 -4.98
C LEU A 31 9.48 -47.07 -4.01
N PHE A 32 8.78 -47.48 -2.95
CA PHE A 32 8.14 -46.54 -2.01
C PHE A 32 8.68 -46.63 -0.60
N PHE A 33 8.64 -47.81 0.05
CA PHE A 33 8.99 -47.91 1.47
C PHE A 33 10.49 -47.73 1.74
N ILE A 34 11.38 -48.33 0.94
CA ILE A 34 12.84 -48.15 1.10
C ILE A 34 13.25 -46.68 0.87
N PRO A 35 12.86 -46.02 -0.25
CA PRO A 35 13.11 -44.60 -0.45
C PRO A 35 12.46 -43.72 0.63
N GLY A 36 11.25 -44.04 1.08
CA GLY A 36 10.56 -43.26 2.10
C GLY A 36 11.23 -43.34 3.47
N VAL A 37 11.63 -44.53 3.93
CA VAL A 37 12.32 -44.70 5.22
C VAL A 37 13.72 -44.08 5.18
N THR A 38 14.46 -44.23 4.07
CA THR A 38 15.75 -43.56 3.91
C THR A 38 15.59 -42.04 3.92
N TYR A 39 14.50 -41.52 3.35
CA TYR A 39 14.19 -40.10 3.38
C TYR A 39 13.80 -39.60 4.77
N VAL A 40 13.03 -40.36 5.55
CA VAL A 40 12.76 -40.05 6.96
C VAL A 40 14.06 -39.91 7.75
N ARG A 41 15.01 -40.84 7.56
CA ARG A 41 16.34 -40.77 8.23
C ARG A 41 17.14 -39.56 7.77
N ARG A 42 16.96 -39.10 6.53
CA ARG A 42 17.62 -37.90 6.00
C ARG A 42 17.02 -36.63 6.61
N LEU A 43 15.70 -36.48 6.57
CA LEU A 43 15.01 -35.34 7.20
C LEU A 43 15.26 -35.29 8.70
N LYS A 44 15.32 -36.44 9.38
CA LYS A 44 15.73 -36.51 10.79
C LYS A 44 17.15 -35.97 11.00
N ARG A 45 18.12 -36.38 10.19
CA ARG A 45 19.49 -35.85 10.27
C ARG A 45 19.56 -34.34 10.02
N VAL A 46 18.76 -33.83 9.09
CA VAL A 46 18.65 -32.38 8.83
C VAL A 46 18.08 -31.68 10.06
N GLN A 47 16.97 -32.18 10.63
CA GLN A 47 16.37 -31.62 11.83
C GLN A 47 17.33 -31.63 13.04
N ASP A 48 18.04 -32.74 13.25
CA ASP A 48 19.03 -32.87 14.33
C ASP A 48 20.19 -31.87 14.11
N ALA A 49 20.65 -31.70 12.87
CA ALA A 49 21.70 -30.73 12.53
C ALA A 49 21.26 -29.28 12.77
N ILE A 50 20.04 -28.91 12.38
CA ILE A 50 19.48 -27.57 12.62
C ILE A 50 19.43 -27.25 14.12
N SER A 51 19.10 -28.25 14.96
CA SER A 51 19.06 -28.06 16.42
C SER A 51 20.44 -27.77 17.04
N SER A 52 21.52 -28.11 16.34
CA SER A 52 22.90 -27.89 16.78
C SER A 52 23.52 -26.57 16.31
N PHE A 53 22.77 -25.74 15.58
CA PHE A 53 23.29 -24.49 15.03
C PHE A 53 23.61 -23.47 16.13
N ALA A 54 24.85 -22.96 16.10
CA ALA A 54 25.24 -21.84 16.94
C ALA A 54 24.61 -20.55 16.39
N ALA A 55 24.22 -19.62 17.27
CA ALA A 55 23.46 -18.41 16.96
C ALA A 55 24.17 -17.36 16.06
N THR A 56 25.28 -17.74 15.44
CA THR A 56 26.12 -16.88 14.59
C THR A 56 26.22 -17.55 13.21
N ASN A 57 25.81 -16.83 12.15
CA ASN A 57 25.81 -17.30 10.76
C ASN A 57 24.85 -18.45 10.41
N TYR A 58 23.56 -18.32 10.75
CA TYR A 58 22.53 -19.29 10.32
C TYR A 58 22.51 -19.52 8.80
N VAL A 59 22.70 -18.46 8.00
CA VAL A 59 22.62 -18.55 6.52
C VAL A 59 23.65 -19.52 5.93
N GLU A 60 24.92 -19.41 6.34
CA GLU A 60 25.99 -20.30 5.88
C GLU A 60 25.82 -21.72 6.40
N GLN A 61 25.37 -21.89 7.64
CA GLN A 61 25.14 -23.21 8.24
C GLN A 61 24.00 -23.96 7.52
N PHE A 62 22.90 -23.27 7.18
CA PHE A 62 21.83 -23.86 6.37
C PHE A 62 22.28 -24.14 4.94
N GLU A 63 23.08 -23.26 4.32
CA GLU A 63 23.61 -23.47 2.97
C GLU A 63 24.50 -24.73 2.90
N GLN A 64 25.39 -24.91 3.87
CA GLN A 64 26.20 -26.12 3.99
C GLN A 64 25.35 -27.37 4.24
N LEU A 65 24.36 -27.30 5.14
CA LEU A 65 23.50 -28.43 5.46
C LEU A 65 22.69 -28.90 4.25
N PHE A 66 22.07 -27.97 3.52
CA PHE A 66 21.21 -28.30 2.37
C PHE A 66 22.00 -28.61 1.10
N SER A 67 23.27 -28.19 0.98
CA SER A 67 24.13 -28.51 -0.18
C SER A 67 24.26 -30.01 -0.48
N THR A 68 24.07 -30.85 0.55
CA THR A 68 24.13 -32.32 0.44
C THR A 68 23.00 -32.88 -0.45
N ASP A 69 21.90 -32.15 -0.65
CA ASP A 69 20.76 -32.58 -1.47
C ASP A 69 20.38 -31.49 -2.48
N ARG A 70 20.57 -31.78 -3.78
CA ARG A 70 20.30 -30.83 -4.87
C ARG A 70 18.90 -30.22 -4.82
N ARG A 71 17.87 -30.99 -4.42
CA ARG A 71 16.51 -30.46 -4.34
C ARG A 71 16.35 -29.55 -3.13
N LEU A 72 16.80 -29.96 -1.94
CA LEU A 72 16.72 -29.10 -0.75
C LEU A 72 17.59 -27.84 -0.89
N ALA A 73 18.76 -27.96 -1.54
CA ALA A 73 19.61 -26.82 -1.87
C ALA A 73 18.90 -25.80 -2.76
N HIS A 74 18.11 -26.25 -3.74
CA HIS A 74 17.33 -25.34 -4.57
C HIS A 74 16.24 -24.62 -3.77
N HIS A 75 15.49 -25.33 -2.92
CA HIS A 75 14.47 -24.71 -2.06
C HIS A 75 15.11 -23.72 -1.07
N TRP A 76 16.28 -24.05 -0.53
CA TRP A 76 17.08 -23.13 0.29
C TRP A 76 17.53 -21.89 -0.49
N ALA A 77 18.03 -22.07 -1.72
CA ALA A 77 18.46 -20.94 -2.56
C ALA A 77 17.30 -19.99 -2.89
N GLU A 78 16.10 -20.51 -3.13
CA GLU A 78 14.91 -19.68 -3.33
C GLU A 78 14.45 -18.99 -2.04
N TYR A 79 14.43 -19.71 -0.90
CA TYR A 79 14.10 -19.12 0.40
C TYR A 79 15.12 -18.04 0.82
N ARG A 80 16.42 -18.25 0.56
CA ARG A 80 17.49 -17.28 0.86
C ARG A 80 17.24 -15.93 0.19
N LYS A 81 16.66 -15.89 -1.01
CA LYS A 81 16.32 -14.62 -1.69
C LYS A 81 15.28 -13.79 -0.94
N THR A 82 14.51 -14.41 -0.05
CA THR A 82 13.52 -13.75 0.81
C THR A 82 14.10 -13.27 2.15
N LEU A 83 15.35 -13.62 2.44
CA LEU A 83 16.03 -13.13 3.64
C LEU A 83 16.53 -11.71 3.38
N HIS A 84 16.16 -10.80 4.28
CA HIS A 84 16.57 -9.40 4.23
C HIS A 84 17.69 -9.16 5.25
N GLU A 85 18.85 -8.72 4.78
CA GLU A 85 19.96 -8.30 5.62
C GLU A 85 19.74 -6.84 6.08
N GLN A 86 19.66 -6.63 7.39
CA GLN A 86 19.61 -5.30 7.99
C GLN A 86 21.05 -4.85 8.29
N TYR A 87 21.39 -3.68 7.77
CA TYR A 87 22.69 -3.04 7.99
C TYR A 87 22.54 -1.89 8.99
N GLU A 88 23.48 -1.79 9.93
CA GLU A 88 23.58 -0.67 10.86
C GLU A 88 24.98 -0.06 10.73
N GLU A 89 25.04 1.27 10.66
CA GLU A 89 26.30 2.00 10.58
C GLU A 89 26.84 2.23 11.99
N ARG A 90 27.94 1.54 12.31
CA ARG A 90 28.67 1.70 13.58
C ARG A 90 30.09 2.15 13.25
N ASP A 91 30.51 3.27 13.83
CA ASP A 91 31.86 3.84 13.64
C ASP A 91 32.27 4.01 12.17
N GLY A 92 31.33 4.40 11.29
CA GLY A 92 31.58 4.61 9.86
C GLY A 92 31.76 3.32 9.04
N GLN A 93 31.43 2.16 9.60
CA GLN A 93 31.35 0.89 8.89
C GLN A 93 29.91 0.36 8.87
N ILE A 94 29.47 -0.04 7.68
CA ILE A 94 28.18 -0.70 7.46
C ILE A 94 28.34 -2.17 7.87
N ILE A 95 27.77 -2.56 9.01
CA ILE A 95 27.84 -3.93 9.53
C ILE A 95 26.44 -4.55 9.45
N VAL A 96 26.34 -5.79 8.96
CA VAL A 96 25.09 -6.57 9.01
C VAL A 96 24.79 -6.91 10.46
N THR A 97 23.74 -6.33 11.03
CA THR A 97 23.35 -6.57 12.43
C THR A 97 22.38 -7.73 12.58
N GLN A 98 21.44 -7.90 11.64
CA GLN A 98 20.43 -8.97 11.70
C GLN A 98 19.97 -9.42 10.31
N VAL A 99 19.75 -10.73 10.15
CA VAL A 99 19.07 -11.31 8.97
C VAL A 99 17.63 -11.63 9.36
N ARG A 100 16.67 -11.14 8.58
CA ARG A 100 15.24 -11.30 8.84
C ARG A 100 14.50 -11.99 7.70
N ALA A 101 13.48 -12.77 8.03
CA ALA A 101 12.64 -13.42 7.03
C ALA A 101 11.50 -12.49 6.60
N THR A 102 11.28 -12.37 5.29
CA THR A 102 10.13 -11.65 4.70
C THR A 102 8.99 -12.57 4.28
N ALA A 103 9.25 -13.88 4.21
CA ALA A 103 8.28 -14.92 3.89
C ALA A 103 8.45 -16.14 4.83
N PRO A 104 7.38 -16.89 5.13
CA PRO A 104 7.47 -18.12 5.92
C PRO A 104 8.18 -19.23 5.14
N ALA A 105 9.01 -20.02 5.82
CA ALA A 105 9.77 -21.10 5.22
C ALA A 105 8.87 -22.19 4.61
N GLU A 106 7.67 -22.38 5.15
CA GLU A 106 6.69 -23.36 4.64
C GLU A 106 6.33 -23.13 3.17
N LEU A 107 6.41 -21.89 2.66
CA LEU A 107 6.13 -21.61 1.25
C LEU A 107 7.08 -22.38 0.30
N TYR A 108 8.33 -22.56 0.73
CA TYR A 108 9.37 -23.24 -0.03
C TYR A 108 9.56 -24.69 0.44
N PHE A 109 9.48 -24.93 1.75
CA PHE A 109 9.62 -26.24 2.37
C PHE A 109 8.24 -26.83 2.72
N ASN A 110 7.39 -27.02 1.72
CA ASN A 110 6.07 -27.64 1.90
C ASN A 110 6.08 -29.15 1.63
N SER A 111 5.05 -29.83 2.14
CA SER A 111 4.85 -31.27 1.98
C SER A 111 4.79 -31.71 0.50
N GLN A 112 4.26 -30.88 -0.39
CA GLN A 112 4.08 -31.22 -1.80
C GLN A 112 5.43 -31.27 -2.56
N THR A 113 6.29 -30.27 -2.36
CA THR A 113 7.59 -30.17 -3.04
C THR A 113 8.64 -31.07 -2.38
N VAL A 114 8.62 -31.17 -1.05
CA VAL A 114 9.63 -31.90 -0.28
C VAL A 114 9.31 -33.40 -0.23
N VAL A 115 8.04 -33.80 -0.13
CA VAL A 115 7.64 -35.21 0.09
C VAL A 115 6.95 -35.79 -1.14
N ASP A 116 5.86 -35.18 -1.62
CA ASP A 116 5.02 -35.79 -2.67
C ASP A 116 5.72 -35.90 -4.02
N SER A 117 6.38 -34.82 -4.47
CA SER A 117 7.17 -34.79 -5.72
C SER A 117 8.36 -35.76 -5.70
N ARG A 118 8.84 -36.14 -4.52
CA ARG A 118 10.02 -37.01 -4.37
C ARG A 118 9.66 -38.49 -4.31
N LEU A 119 8.58 -38.81 -3.62
CA LEU A 119 8.12 -40.19 -3.41
C LEU A 119 7.04 -40.63 -4.40
N GLY A 120 6.51 -39.70 -5.20
CA GLY A 120 5.42 -40.00 -6.14
C GLY A 120 4.18 -40.50 -5.42
N THR A 121 3.85 -39.89 -4.28
CA THR A 121 2.80 -40.37 -3.36
C THR A 121 1.45 -40.55 -4.06
N GLU A 122 1.14 -39.72 -5.06
CA GLU A 122 -0.07 -39.84 -5.88
C GLU A 122 -0.26 -41.22 -6.52
N PHE A 123 0.78 -41.81 -7.11
CA PHE A 123 0.68 -43.15 -7.71
C PHE A 123 0.36 -44.21 -6.64
N PHE A 124 1.04 -44.12 -5.50
CA PHE A 124 0.92 -45.10 -4.42
C PHE A 124 -0.40 -45.00 -3.65
N LYS A 125 -1.13 -43.87 -3.73
CA LYS A 125 -2.51 -43.76 -3.22
C LYS A 125 -3.46 -44.76 -3.89
N HIS A 126 -3.19 -45.17 -5.13
CA HIS A 126 -4.01 -46.11 -5.88
C HIS A 126 -3.60 -47.58 -5.68
N LEU A 127 -2.44 -47.83 -5.07
CA LEU A 127 -1.88 -49.16 -4.87
C LEU A 127 -2.82 -50.13 -4.11
N PRO A 128 -3.55 -49.70 -3.05
CA PRO A 128 -4.51 -50.57 -2.37
C PRO A 128 -5.62 -51.05 -3.29
N GLY A 129 -6.10 -50.19 -4.19
CA GLY A 129 -7.10 -50.53 -5.20
C GLY A 129 -6.58 -51.53 -6.24
N ILE A 130 -5.28 -51.47 -6.57
CA ILE A 130 -4.65 -52.44 -7.47
C ILE A 130 -4.53 -53.81 -6.78
N PHE A 131 -4.13 -53.84 -5.50
CA PHE A 131 -4.08 -55.08 -4.71
C PHE A 131 -5.45 -55.76 -4.64
N THR A 132 -6.50 -55.01 -4.29
CA THR A 132 -7.86 -55.56 -4.22
C THR A 132 -8.38 -55.98 -5.59
N GLY A 133 -8.09 -55.21 -6.64
CA GLY A 133 -8.42 -55.54 -8.02
C GLY A 133 -7.80 -56.86 -8.47
N ILE A 134 -6.51 -57.08 -8.21
CA ILE A 134 -5.83 -58.35 -8.53
C ILE A 134 -6.43 -59.51 -7.71
N GLY A 135 -6.78 -59.28 -6.44
CA GLY A 135 -7.47 -60.27 -5.60
C GLY A 135 -8.84 -60.67 -6.17
N ILE A 136 -9.65 -59.70 -6.60
CA ILE A 136 -10.95 -59.93 -7.23
C ILE A 136 -10.78 -60.70 -8.55
N ILE A 137 -9.87 -60.26 -9.42
CA ILE A 137 -9.57 -60.94 -10.69
C ILE A 137 -9.12 -62.39 -10.45
N GLY A 138 -8.22 -62.60 -9.49
CA GLY A 138 -7.78 -63.95 -9.09
C GLY A 138 -8.93 -64.82 -8.60
N THR A 139 -9.88 -64.24 -7.86
CA THR A 139 -11.09 -64.94 -7.41
C THR A 139 -11.95 -65.37 -8.59
N PHE A 140 -12.23 -64.45 -9.52
CA PHE A 140 -13.02 -64.74 -10.72
C PHE A 140 -12.36 -65.80 -11.60
N PHE A 141 -11.05 -65.72 -11.83
CA PHE A 141 -10.34 -66.76 -12.59
C PHE A 141 -10.33 -68.12 -11.87
N GLY A 142 -10.23 -68.14 -10.55
CA GLY A 142 -10.34 -69.38 -9.77
C GLY A 142 -11.73 -70.02 -9.83
N LEU A 143 -12.79 -69.21 -9.86
CA LEU A 143 -14.16 -69.67 -10.07
C LEU A 143 -14.40 -70.19 -11.50
N ILE A 144 -13.91 -69.46 -12.51
CA ILE A 144 -14.02 -69.88 -13.92
C ILE A 144 -13.27 -71.20 -14.16
N ALA A 145 -12.05 -71.33 -13.61
CA ALA A 145 -11.28 -72.56 -13.71
C ALA A 145 -11.96 -73.73 -12.97
N GLY A 146 -12.51 -73.48 -11.78
CA GLY A 146 -13.25 -74.48 -11.01
C GLY A 146 -14.51 -74.96 -11.73
N LEU A 147 -15.29 -74.04 -12.31
CA LEU A 147 -16.49 -74.36 -13.09
C LEU A 147 -16.14 -75.09 -14.41
N GLY A 148 -15.03 -74.75 -15.05
CA GLY A 148 -14.55 -75.45 -16.23
C GLY A 148 -14.10 -76.89 -15.97
N ALA A 149 -13.66 -77.20 -14.74
CA ALA A 149 -13.30 -78.55 -14.31
C ALA A 149 -14.52 -79.39 -13.85
N PHE A 150 -15.70 -78.78 -13.72
CA PHE A 150 -16.90 -79.47 -13.27
C PHE A 150 -17.51 -80.33 -14.38
N GLN A 151 -17.54 -81.65 -14.18
CA GLN A 151 -18.14 -82.60 -15.11
C GLN A 151 -19.48 -83.11 -14.57
N VAL A 152 -20.52 -83.04 -15.42
CA VAL A 152 -21.84 -83.63 -15.17
C VAL A 152 -21.86 -85.04 -15.78
N SER A 153 -22.01 -86.07 -14.94
CA SER A 153 -22.01 -87.49 -15.34
C SER A 153 -23.12 -88.25 -14.62
N GLU A 154 -23.63 -89.34 -15.20
CA GLU A 154 -24.61 -90.23 -14.55
C GLU A 154 -24.00 -91.03 -13.39
N ASN A 155 -22.66 -91.11 -13.29
CA ASN A 155 -21.97 -91.78 -12.20
C ASN A 155 -21.79 -90.84 -10.99
N ALA A 156 -22.46 -91.17 -9.88
CA ALA A 156 -22.42 -90.40 -8.64
C ALA A 156 -21.00 -90.22 -8.06
N ALA A 157 -20.07 -91.15 -8.30
CA ALA A 157 -18.68 -91.03 -7.85
C ALA A 157 -17.93 -89.92 -8.61
N THR A 158 -18.13 -89.81 -9.93
CA THR A 158 -17.49 -88.79 -10.78
C THR A 158 -18.00 -87.40 -10.47
N VAL A 159 -19.31 -87.25 -10.19
CA VAL A 159 -19.90 -85.97 -9.76
C VAL A 159 -19.40 -85.54 -8.38
N ARG A 160 -19.19 -86.49 -7.46
CA ARG A 160 -18.63 -86.17 -6.13
C ARG A 160 -17.19 -85.66 -6.23
N THR A 161 -16.35 -86.30 -7.04
CA THR A 161 -14.95 -85.88 -7.25
C THR A 161 -14.86 -84.55 -8.00
N SER A 162 -15.72 -84.29 -8.99
CA SER A 162 -15.75 -83.00 -9.69
C SER A 162 -16.26 -81.87 -8.78
N LEU A 163 -17.20 -82.14 -7.88
CA LEU A 163 -17.66 -81.19 -6.86
C LEU A 163 -16.57 -80.88 -5.81
N GLU A 164 -15.81 -81.89 -5.37
CA GLU A 164 -14.68 -81.73 -4.45
C GLU A 164 -13.56 -80.87 -5.07
N SER A 165 -13.24 -81.10 -6.34
CA SER A 165 -12.29 -80.26 -7.09
C SER A 165 -12.78 -78.83 -7.28
N LEU A 166 -14.08 -78.62 -7.55
CA LEU A 166 -14.68 -77.28 -7.64
C LEU A 166 -14.57 -76.55 -6.29
N MET A 167 -14.92 -77.22 -5.19
CA MET A 167 -14.86 -76.65 -3.84
C MET A 167 -13.45 -76.21 -3.47
N HIS A 168 -12.43 -77.03 -3.75
CA HIS A 168 -11.03 -76.65 -3.50
C HIS A 168 -10.53 -75.51 -4.42
N SER A 169 -10.94 -75.46 -5.69
CA SER A 169 -10.59 -74.33 -6.58
C SER A 169 -11.18 -73.01 -6.09
N VAL A 170 -12.44 -73.05 -5.65
CA VAL A 170 -13.14 -71.89 -5.07
C VAL A 170 -12.48 -71.46 -3.76
N GLU A 171 -12.18 -72.40 -2.87
CA GLU A 171 -11.50 -72.17 -1.58
C GLU A 171 -10.14 -71.47 -1.77
N HIS A 172 -9.28 -71.98 -2.66
CA HIS A 172 -7.98 -71.36 -2.96
C HIS A 172 -8.14 -69.95 -3.54
N ALA A 173 -9.15 -69.72 -4.38
CA ALA A 173 -9.44 -68.41 -4.95
C ALA A 173 -9.83 -67.38 -3.86
N PHE A 174 -10.60 -67.80 -2.85
CA PHE A 174 -10.94 -66.96 -1.70
C PHE A 174 -9.72 -66.64 -0.82
N TYR A 175 -8.79 -67.56 -0.62
CA TYR A 175 -7.55 -67.29 0.13
C TYR A 175 -6.65 -66.24 -0.56
N VAL A 176 -6.56 -66.28 -1.90
CA VAL A 176 -5.84 -65.24 -2.67
C VAL A 176 -6.49 -63.87 -2.48
N SER A 177 -7.82 -63.80 -2.52
CA SER A 177 -8.56 -62.56 -2.30
C SER A 177 -8.37 -62.01 -0.88
N GLY A 178 -8.51 -62.87 0.13
CA GLY A 178 -8.34 -62.50 1.53
C GLY A 178 -6.92 -62.01 1.83
N SER A 179 -5.90 -62.66 1.27
CA SER A 179 -4.50 -62.22 1.41
C SER A 179 -4.24 -60.90 0.66
N ALA A 180 -4.81 -60.71 -0.53
CA ALA A 180 -4.70 -59.44 -1.26
C ALA A 180 -5.32 -58.26 -0.49
N ILE A 181 -6.50 -58.45 0.11
CA ILE A 181 -7.16 -57.44 0.94
C ILE A 181 -6.32 -57.14 2.20
N LEU A 182 -5.84 -58.18 2.88
CA LEU A 182 -5.01 -58.02 4.08
C LEU A 182 -3.73 -57.23 3.78
N VAL A 183 -3.05 -57.56 2.67
CA VAL A 183 -1.87 -56.84 2.20
C VAL A 183 -2.21 -55.41 1.82
N ALA A 184 -3.33 -55.17 1.12
CA ALA A 184 -3.77 -53.82 0.77
C ALA A 184 -3.97 -52.95 2.01
N ILE A 185 -4.62 -53.47 3.05
CA ILE A 185 -4.84 -52.77 4.32
C ILE A 185 -3.50 -52.47 5.01
N LEU A 186 -2.62 -53.47 5.11
CA LEU A 186 -1.32 -53.32 5.77
C LEU A 186 -0.43 -52.30 5.04
N VAL A 187 -0.36 -52.38 3.71
CA VAL A 187 0.40 -51.44 2.88
C VAL A 187 -0.18 -50.03 3.00
N THR A 188 -1.50 -49.86 2.99
CA THR A 188 -2.15 -48.54 3.18
C THR A 188 -1.80 -47.95 4.55
N PHE A 189 -1.90 -48.76 5.60
CA PHE A 189 -1.59 -48.31 6.96
C PHE A 189 -0.12 -47.85 7.08
N LEU A 190 0.82 -48.67 6.59
CA LEU A 190 2.24 -48.32 6.59
C LEU A 190 2.54 -47.10 5.71
N GLU A 191 1.89 -46.99 4.55
CA GLU A 191 2.02 -45.85 3.63
C GLU A 191 1.59 -44.55 4.31
N LYS A 192 0.37 -44.51 4.85
CA LYS A 192 -0.15 -43.33 5.55
C LYS A 192 0.69 -42.96 6.76
N TRP A 193 1.13 -43.96 7.53
CA TRP A 193 2.01 -43.71 8.67
C TRP A 193 3.35 -43.10 8.25
N LEU A 194 3.99 -43.65 7.21
CA LEU A 194 5.27 -43.14 6.70
C LEU A 194 5.15 -41.72 6.14
N VAL A 195 4.10 -41.45 5.36
CA VAL A 195 3.82 -40.12 4.79
C VAL A 195 3.53 -39.10 5.89
N ALA A 196 2.73 -39.47 6.90
CA ALA A 196 2.45 -38.58 8.03
C ALA A 196 3.73 -38.21 8.81
N VAL A 197 4.66 -39.15 8.99
CA VAL A 197 5.97 -38.88 9.61
C VAL A 197 6.80 -37.92 8.75
N LEU A 198 6.80 -38.09 7.43
CA LEU A 198 7.53 -37.23 6.51
C LEU A 198 6.96 -35.80 6.47
N TYR A 199 5.63 -35.65 6.44
CA TYR A 199 4.97 -34.35 6.50
C TYR A 199 5.30 -33.63 7.81
N ARG A 200 5.14 -34.29 8.95
CA ARG A 200 5.45 -33.70 10.26
C ARG A 200 6.91 -33.25 10.37
N ARG A 201 7.86 -34.05 9.86
CA ARG A 201 9.27 -33.65 9.85
C ARG A 201 9.57 -32.50 8.91
N THR A 202 8.88 -32.41 7.78
CA THR A 202 9.02 -31.30 6.84
C THR A 202 8.53 -30.01 7.48
N GLU A 203 7.37 -30.04 8.14
CA GLU A 203 6.81 -28.93 8.90
C GLU A 203 7.73 -28.51 10.06
N ASP A 204 8.26 -29.48 10.83
CA ASP A 204 9.23 -29.19 11.90
C ASP A 204 10.50 -28.50 11.36
N ILE A 205 10.99 -28.90 10.18
CA ILE A 205 12.13 -28.26 9.52
C ILE A 205 11.78 -26.82 9.10
N ALA A 206 10.62 -26.61 8.48
CA ALA A 206 10.15 -25.27 8.12
C ALA A 206 10.05 -24.35 9.35
N HIS A 207 9.44 -24.84 10.44
CA HIS A 207 9.38 -24.10 11.70
C HIS A 207 10.75 -23.85 12.34
N ALA A 208 11.69 -24.80 12.22
CA ALA A 208 13.05 -24.62 12.73
C ALA A 208 13.83 -23.55 11.93
N ILE A 209 13.62 -23.49 10.61
CA ILE A 209 14.14 -22.42 9.75
C ILE A 209 13.53 -21.07 10.18
N ASP A 210 12.20 -20.99 10.31
CA ASP A 210 11.53 -19.75 10.70
C ASP A 210 11.92 -19.28 12.10
N ARG A 211 12.18 -20.19 13.05
CA ARG A 211 12.71 -19.81 14.38
C ARG A 211 14.13 -19.22 14.33
N SER A 212 14.89 -19.53 13.28
CA SER A 212 16.26 -19.05 13.12
C SER A 212 16.33 -17.60 12.61
N PHE A 213 15.23 -17.09 12.03
CA PHE A 213 15.16 -15.74 11.46
C PHE A 213 14.00 -14.95 12.09
N LYS A 214 14.25 -13.71 12.51
CA LYS A 214 13.14 -12.86 12.98
C LYS A 214 12.26 -12.46 11.80
N ALA A 215 10.95 -12.71 11.90
CA ALA A 215 9.96 -12.20 10.95
C ALA A 215 9.75 -10.68 11.11
N GLY A 216 9.00 -10.07 10.20
CA GLY A 216 8.48 -8.71 10.39
C GLY A 216 9.30 -7.58 9.78
N ALA A 217 10.20 -7.87 8.84
CA ALA A 217 11.01 -6.82 8.20
C ALA A 217 10.13 -5.81 7.44
N GLY A 218 9.12 -6.30 6.70
CA GLY A 218 8.20 -5.45 5.94
C GLY A 218 7.31 -4.57 6.82
N GLU A 219 6.71 -5.13 7.87
CA GLU A 219 5.86 -4.39 8.81
C GLU A 219 6.64 -3.34 9.60
N GLU A 220 7.90 -3.61 9.95
CA GLU A 220 8.77 -2.62 10.62
C GLU A 220 9.15 -1.49 9.65
N TYR A 221 9.48 -1.78 8.39
CA TYR A 221 9.69 -0.72 7.40
C TYR A 221 8.43 0.10 7.17
N MET A 222 7.26 -0.54 7.10
CA MET A 222 5.97 0.16 6.99
C MET A 222 5.72 1.03 8.22
N SER A 223 5.98 0.52 9.42
CA SER A 223 5.86 1.27 10.68
C SER A 223 6.84 2.44 10.74
N ARG A 224 8.11 2.25 10.32
CA ARG A 224 9.10 3.32 10.23
C ARG A 224 8.71 4.35 9.18
N LEU A 225 8.17 3.94 8.04
CA LEU A 225 7.69 4.82 6.98
C LEU A 225 6.47 5.63 7.46
N VAL A 226 5.52 4.99 8.13
CA VAL A 226 4.36 5.65 8.76
C VAL A 226 4.84 6.63 9.82
N LYS A 227 5.76 6.23 10.71
CA LYS A 227 6.30 7.11 11.74
C LYS A 227 7.07 8.30 11.15
N ALA A 228 7.89 8.07 10.13
CA ALA A 228 8.57 9.14 9.40
C ALA A 228 7.57 10.05 8.68
N SER A 229 6.45 9.51 8.19
CA SER A 229 5.36 10.27 7.57
C SER A 229 4.57 11.08 8.60
N GLU A 230 4.29 10.53 9.78
CA GLU A 230 3.66 11.24 10.90
C GLU A 230 4.56 12.38 11.40
N GLU A 231 5.86 12.10 11.53
CA GLU A 231 6.87 13.08 11.94
C GLU A 231 7.03 14.18 10.87
N SER A 232 7.02 13.82 9.59
CA SER A 232 7.00 14.77 8.46
C SER A 232 5.72 15.60 8.42
N ALA A 233 4.55 15.01 8.70
CA ALA A 233 3.28 15.74 8.78
C ALA A 233 3.28 16.71 9.98
N SER A 234 3.85 16.31 11.11
CA SER A 234 4.08 17.17 12.27
C SER A 234 5.02 18.33 11.94
N GLN A 235 6.16 18.05 11.30
CA GLN A 235 7.10 19.07 10.84
C GLN A 235 6.46 20.01 9.81
N ALA A 236 5.66 19.49 8.87
CA ALA A 236 4.92 20.31 7.92
C ALA A 236 3.89 21.20 8.60
N LYS A 237 3.23 20.73 9.68
CA LYS A 237 2.34 21.55 10.50
C LYS A 237 3.11 22.65 11.23
N ILE A 238 4.25 22.32 11.84
CA ILE A 238 5.12 23.31 12.50
C ILE A 238 5.60 24.36 11.49
N LEU A 239 6.05 23.92 10.32
CA LEU A 239 6.47 24.80 9.23
C LEU A 239 5.30 25.67 8.74
N LYS A 240 4.10 25.11 8.61
CA LYS A 240 2.89 25.86 8.23
C LYS A 240 2.54 26.90 9.29
N ASP A 241 2.58 26.53 10.57
CA ASP A 241 2.22 27.43 11.67
C ASP A 241 3.27 28.55 11.81
N ALA A 242 4.56 28.24 11.67
CA ALA A 242 5.64 29.21 11.61
C ALA A 242 5.49 30.15 10.40
N LEU A 243 5.22 29.60 9.21
CA LEU A 243 4.99 30.38 8.00
C LEU A 243 3.74 31.28 8.12
N VAL A 244 2.64 30.77 8.67
CA VAL A 244 1.40 31.55 8.87
C VAL A 244 1.60 32.65 9.91
N GLN A 245 2.39 32.39 10.95
CA GLN A 245 2.71 33.39 11.96
C GLN A 245 3.63 34.46 11.40
N GLU A 246 4.69 34.10 10.68
CA GLU A 246 5.66 35.03 10.10
C GLU A 246 5.05 35.83 8.95
N LEU A 247 4.28 35.19 8.06
CA LEU A 247 3.51 35.87 7.01
C LEU A 247 2.38 36.72 7.61
N GLY A 248 1.78 36.26 8.72
CA GLY A 248 0.77 36.99 9.48
C GLY A 248 1.33 38.26 10.11
N GLU A 249 2.53 38.20 10.71
CA GLU A 249 3.26 39.36 11.20
C GLU A 249 3.64 40.30 10.06
N LEU A 250 4.21 39.78 8.97
CA LEU A 250 4.54 40.57 7.77
C LEU A 250 3.32 41.28 7.18
N LEU A 251 2.19 40.57 7.08
CA LEU A 251 0.92 41.16 6.64
C LEU A 251 0.40 42.17 7.65
N ARG A 252 0.54 41.94 8.95
CA ARG A 252 0.08 42.87 9.99
C ARG A 252 0.97 44.11 10.10
N GLU A 253 2.26 43.99 9.80
CA GLU A 253 3.22 45.07 9.70
C GLU A 253 3.01 45.87 8.41
N LEU A 254 2.85 45.22 7.26
CA LEU A 254 2.49 45.88 6.00
C LEU A 254 1.11 46.54 6.08
N THR A 255 0.13 45.87 6.67
CA THR A 255 -1.21 46.44 6.90
C THR A 255 -1.14 47.53 7.96
N GLY A 256 -0.29 47.41 8.98
CA GLY A 256 -0.04 48.45 9.97
C GLY A 256 0.61 49.69 9.37
N ALA A 257 1.61 49.52 8.51
CA ALA A 257 2.26 50.58 7.75
C ALA A 257 1.31 51.21 6.73
N GLN A 258 0.48 50.41 6.07
CA GLN A 258 -0.55 50.88 5.13
C GLN A 258 -1.73 51.54 5.85
N ILE A 259 -2.09 51.11 7.06
CA ILE A 259 -3.05 51.79 7.93
C ILE A 259 -2.44 53.07 8.48
N ALA A 260 -1.14 53.13 8.81
CA ALA A 260 -0.49 54.37 9.22
C ALA A 260 -0.44 55.39 8.07
N ALA A 261 -0.07 54.95 6.86
CA ALA A 261 -0.13 55.76 5.65
C ALA A 261 -1.57 56.15 5.29
N SER A 262 -2.52 55.22 5.43
CA SER A 262 -3.95 55.47 5.25
C SER A 262 -4.49 56.38 6.35
N LYS A 263 -3.97 56.37 7.57
CA LYS A 263 -4.38 57.23 8.69
C LYS A 263 -3.82 58.65 8.52
N GLU A 264 -2.65 58.81 7.90
CA GLU A 264 -2.12 60.10 7.45
C GLU A 264 -3.00 60.68 6.32
N GLN A 265 -3.32 59.85 5.32
CA GLN A 265 -4.19 60.21 4.19
C GLN A 265 -5.66 60.42 4.64
N GLN A 266 -6.13 59.62 5.59
CA GLN A 266 -7.46 59.69 6.20
C GLN A 266 -7.52 60.79 7.23
N SER A 267 -6.41 61.25 7.84
CA SER A 267 -6.39 62.49 8.61
C SER A 267 -6.62 63.68 7.68
N GLN A 268 -6.01 63.71 6.50
CA GLN A 268 -6.26 64.76 5.51
C GLN A 268 -7.66 64.66 4.88
N VAL A 269 -8.17 63.44 4.65
CA VAL A 269 -9.55 63.23 4.17
C VAL A 269 -10.57 63.50 5.27
N VAL A 270 -10.32 63.13 6.52
CA VAL A 270 -11.18 63.42 7.69
C VAL A 270 -11.12 64.91 8.03
N GLU A 271 -10.00 65.60 7.87
CA GLU A 271 -9.95 67.06 8.02
C GLU A 271 -10.78 67.75 6.92
N ARG A 272 -10.68 67.28 5.67
CA ARG A 272 -11.56 67.73 4.57
C ARG A 272 -13.03 67.30 4.75
N LEU A 273 -13.29 66.13 5.34
CA LEU A 273 -14.63 65.61 5.59
C LEU A 273 -15.25 66.21 6.86
N VAL A 274 -14.46 66.62 7.86
CA VAL A 274 -14.88 67.37 9.06
C VAL A 274 -15.11 68.82 8.68
N GLN A 275 -14.35 69.38 7.73
CA GLN A 275 -14.62 70.70 7.16
C GLN A 275 -15.90 70.66 6.31
N ALA A 276 -16.06 69.67 5.43
CA ALA A 276 -17.30 69.47 4.65
C ALA A 276 -18.50 69.05 5.53
N SER A 277 -18.29 68.25 6.58
CA SER A 277 -19.33 67.85 7.54
C SER A 277 -19.66 68.97 8.51
N ARG A 278 -18.75 69.88 8.85
CA ARG A 278 -19.10 71.11 9.57
C ARG A 278 -19.95 72.03 8.71
N GLU A 279 -19.62 72.20 7.42
CA GLU A 279 -20.45 72.97 6.49
C GLU A 279 -21.83 72.31 6.29
N GLN A 280 -21.90 70.98 6.24
CA GLN A 280 -23.15 70.24 6.07
C GLN A 280 -23.94 70.05 7.38
N LEU A 281 -23.28 70.03 8.55
CA LEU A 281 -23.90 69.97 9.88
C LEU A 281 -24.34 71.36 10.36
N GLU A 282 -23.67 72.43 9.96
CA GLU A 282 -24.20 73.80 10.09
C GLU A 282 -25.41 73.98 9.17
N ALA A 283 -25.40 73.45 7.95
CA ALA A 283 -26.58 73.40 7.08
C ALA A 283 -27.72 72.54 7.65
N ALA A 284 -27.43 71.37 8.24
CA ALA A 284 -28.44 70.50 8.86
C ALA A 284 -28.93 71.01 10.23
N ARG A 285 -28.11 71.75 10.99
CA ARG A 285 -28.58 72.50 12.18
C ARG A 285 -29.45 73.68 11.78
N LEU A 286 -29.11 74.40 10.72
CA LEU A 286 -29.97 75.43 10.15
C LEU A 286 -31.29 74.83 9.63
N ASP A 287 -31.27 73.64 9.03
CA ASP A 287 -32.47 72.95 8.53
C ASP A 287 -33.34 72.37 9.67
N THR A 288 -32.74 71.81 10.73
CA THR A 288 -33.49 71.30 11.91
C THR A 288 -34.01 72.46 12.79
N GLN A 289 -33.27 73.56 12.87
CA GLN A 289 -33.70 74.78 13.56
C GLN A 289 -34.73 75.55 12.71
N ALA A 290 -34.64 75.50 11.38
CA ALA A 290 -35.68 75.97 10.46
C ALA A 290 -36.93 75.10 10.58
N LEU A 291 -36.83 73.77 10.61
CA LEU A 291 -37.97 72.86 10.80
C LEU A 291 -38.64 73.09 12.18
N GLY A 292 -37.85 73.25 13.24
CA GLY A 292 -38.35 73.59 14.58
C GLY A 292 -39.03 74.96 14.63
N ASN A 293 -38.46 75.96 13.96
CA ASN A 293 -39.06 77.29 13.83
C ASN A 293 -40.31 77.26 12.92
N THR A 294 -40.32 76.51 11.83
CA THR A 294 -41.46 76.37 10.91
C THR A 294 -42.60 75.60 11.57
N ILE A 295 -42.32 74.60 12.41
CA ILE A 295 -43.33 73.91 13.22
C ILE A 295 -43.85 74.84 14.33
N ALA A 296 -42.98 75.56 15.03
CA ALA A 296 -43.39 76.52 16.06
C ALA A 296 -44.20 77.69 15.46
N GLU A 297 -43.81 78.21 14.31
CA GLU A 297 -44.46 79.29 13.56
C GLU A 297 -45.75 78.79 12.89
N SER A 298 -45.79 77.56 12.39
CA SER A 298 -47.01 76.88 11.91
C SER A 298 -48.04 76.67 13.02
N ILE A 299 -47.62 76.18 14.19
CA ILE A 299 -48.50 75.98 15.35
C ILE A 299 -48.93 77.33 15.93
N GLN A 300 -48.01 78.30 16.04
CA GLN A 300 -48.32 79.65 16.49
C GLN A 300 -49.28 80.34 15.52
N GLN A 301 -49.11 80.22 14.21
CA GLN A 301 -49.97 80.86 13.21
C GLN A 301 -51.29 80.11 12.99
N SER A 302 -51.32 78.78 13.15
CA SER A 302 -52.56 77.98 13.02
C SER A 302 -53.44 78.02 14.27
N LEU A 303 -52.86 78.23 15.47
CA LEU A 303 -53.60 78.28 16.73
C LEU A 303 -53.86 79.71 17.24
N ARG A 304 -53.04 80.70 16.88
CA ARG A 304 -53.23 82.09 17.35
C ARG A 304 -54.53 82.71 16.87
N GLY A 305 -54.89 82.55 15.59
CA GLY A 305 -56.16 83.06 15.05
C GLY A 305 -57.37 82.49 15.80
N PRO A 306 -57.53 81.16 15.89
CA PRO A 306 -58.62 80.54 16.64
C PRO A 306 -58.61 80.85 18.14
N LEU A 307 -57.44 80.96 18.78
CA LEU A 307 -57.35 81.30 20.21
C LEU A 307 -57.65 82.78 20.50
N GLU A 308 -57.25 83.71 19.64
CA GLU A 308 -57.63 85.14 19.70
C GLU A 308 -59.14 85.31 19.43
N GLU A 309 -59.69 84.53 18.50
CA GLU A 309 -61.12 84.51 18.17
C GLU A 309 -61.95 83.88 19.31
N ILE A 310 -61.47 82.82 19.95
CA ILE A 310 -62.06 82.25 21.19
C ILE A 310 -61.96 83.25 22.34
N ALA A 311 -60.82 83.92 22.53
CA ALA A 311 -60.64 84.91 23.60
C ALA A 311 -61.51 86.16 23.41
N SER A 312 -61.67 86.66 22.17
CA SER A 312 -62.60 87.74 21.87
C SER A 312 -64.05 87.30 22.07
N THR A 313 -64.38 86.07 21.66
CA THR A 313 -65.72 85.49 21.82
C THR A 313 -66.10 85.29 23.29
N VAL A 314 -65.18 84.82 24.13
CA VAL A 314 -65.42 84.66 25.59
C VAL A 314 -65.54 86.03 26.29
N LYS A 315 -64.83 87.05 25.81
CA LYS A 315 -64.95 88.43 26.31
C LYS A 315 -66.30 89.07 25.93
N THR A 316 -66.88 88.69 24.78
CA THR A 316 -68.17 89.22 24.30
C THR A 316 -69.38 88.41 24.81
N ALA A 317 -69.21 87.12 25.15
CA ALA A 317 -70.29 86.24 25.61
C ALA A 317 -70.64 86.37 27.11
N SER A 318 -69.99 87.27 27.87
CA SER A 318 -70.25 87.47 29.31
C SER A 318 -71.49 88.34 29.61
N GLY A 319 -72.30 88.70 28.61
CA GLY A 319 -73.53 89.47 28.77
C GLY A 319 -74.62 89.04 27.80
N ASP A 320 -75.45 88.10 28.23
CA ASP A 320 -76.82 87.80 27.78
C ASP A 320 -77.09 87.60 26.25
N GLN A 321 -77.14 86.34 25.79
CA GLN A 321 -78.14 85.75 24.86
C GLN A 321 -77.71 84.36 24.35
N SER A 322 -78.43 83.31 24.76
CA SER A 322 -78.10 81.88 24.60
C SER A 322 -78.35 81.26 23.21
N ALA A 323 -78.80 82.02 22.21
CA ALA A 323 -79.02 81.49 20.85
C ALA A 323 -77.81 81.64 19.91
N THR A 324 -76.92 82.59 20.18
CA THR A 324 -75.77 82.93 19.32
C THR A 324 -74.56 82.02 19.56
N ALA A 325 -74.44 81.49 20.79
CA ALA A 325 -73.35 80.60 21.19
C ALA A 325 -73.34 79.26 20.42
N SER A 326 -74.51 78.74 20.03
CA SER A 326 -74.62 77.43 19.34
C SER A 326 -74.13 77.49 17.88
N ARG A 327 -74.45 78.56 17.14
CA ARG A 327 -73.89 78.79 15.79
C ARG A 327 -72.39 79.08 15.83
N MET A 328 -71.92 79.84 16.81
CA MET A 328 -70.49 80.15 16.96
C MET A 328 -69.65 78.92 17.32
N LEU A 329 -70.16 78.03 18.17
CA LEU A 329 -69.48 76.75 18.46
C LEU A 329 -69.43 75.84 17.24
N GLN A 330 -70.45 75.87 16.38
CA GLN A 330 -70.47 75.11 15.13
C GLN A 330 -69.46 75.62 14.11
N ASP A 331 -69.26 76.94 14.01
CA ASP A 331 -68.21 77.53 13.14
C ASP A 331 -66.79 77.24 13.67
N VAL A 332 -66.57 77.31 14.99
CA VAL A 332 -65.28 76.96 15.62
C VAL A 332 -64.96 75.47 15.42
N MET A 333 -65.95 74.58 15.56
CA MET A 333 -65.76 73.14 15.33
C MET A 333 -65.54 72.80 13.85
N THR A 334 -66.14 73.55 12.92
CA THR A 334 -65.91 73.36 11.47
C THR A 334 -64.51 73.83 11.07
N SER A 335 -64.09 75.00 11.53
CA SER A 335 -62.73 75.54 11.33
C SER A 335 -61.65 74.65 11.94
N PHE A 336 -61.90 74.09 13.13
CA PHE A 336 -60.98 73.17 13.80
C PHE A 336 -60.92 71.79 13.12
N SER A 337 -62.07 71.23 12.69
CA SER A 337 -62.14 69.95 11.98
C SER A 337 -61.42 70.00 10.63
N GLN A 338 -61.55 71.10 9.90
CA GLN A 338 -60.88 71.29 8.62
C GLN A 338 -59.36 71.43 8.79
N ARG A 339 -58.88 72.12 9.82
CA ARG A 339 -57.44 72.20 10.17
C ARG A 339 -56.88 70.85 10.65
N LEU A 340 -57.65 70.08 11.41
CA LEU A 340 -57.27 68.72 11.83
C LEU A 340 -57.15 67.78 10.63
N ASN A 341 -58.06 67.88 9.67
CA ASN A 341 -58.05 67.07 8.46
C ASN A 341 -56.84 67.40 7.56
N ASP A 342 -56.42 68.67 7.48
CA ASP A 342 -55.22 69.09 6.75
C ASP A 342 -53.92 68.60 7.42
N LEU A 343 -53.86 68.61 8.77
CA LEU A 343 -52.71 68.08 9.53
C LEU A 343 -52.56 66.56 9.36
N PHE A 344 -53.66 65.81 9.36
CA PHE A 344 -53.62 64.36 9.13
C PHE A 344 -53.38 63.99 7.66
N GLY A 345 -53.86 64.79 6.70
CA GLY A 345 -53.61 64.60 5.28
C GLY A 345 -52.13 64.66 4.90
N GLY A 346 -51.38 65.62 5.47
CA GLY A 346 -49.93 65.73 5.25
C GLY A 346 -49.11 64.61 5.91
N GLN A 347 -49.55 64.11 7.07
CA GLN A 347 -48.83 63.09 7.84
C GLN A 347 -49.04 61.66 7.28
N ILE A 348 -50.21 61.37 6.70
CA ILE A 348 -50.49 60.10 6.01
C ILE A 348 -49.65 59.96 4.72
N SER A 349 -49.35 61.07 4.03
CA SER A 349 -48.45 61.06 2.88
C SER A 349 -47.02 60.64 3.26
N GLY A 350 -46.50 61.14 4.38
CA GLY A 350 -45.18 60.76 4.90
C GLY A 350 -45.10 59.29 5.35
N LEU A 351 -46.18 58.73 5.90
CA LEU A 351 -46.26 57.29 6.22
C LEU A 351 -46.30 56.41 4.97
N ASN A 352 -46.96 56.86 3.90
CA ASN A 352 -46.98 56.14 2.62
C ASN A 352 -45.62 56.18 1.90
N GLU A 353 -44.88 57.28 2.04
CA GLU A 353 -43.52 57.46 1.51
C GLU A 353 -42.51 56.58 2.26
N LEU A 354 -42.60 56.51 3.59
CA LEU A 354 -41.80 55.57 4.40
C LEU A 354 -42.12 54.10 4.10
N ASN A 355 -43.38 53.76 3.85
CA ASN A 355 -43.76 52.40 3.44
C ASN A 355 -43.24 52.06 2.03
N GLN A 356 -43.27 52.99 1.08
CA GLN A 356 -42.63 52.80 -0.24
C GLN A 356 -41.11 52.65 -0.12
N GLN A 357 -40.48 53.44 0.74
CA GLN A 357 -39.04 53.37 0.96
C GLN A 357 -38.64 52.03 1.60
N THR A 358 -39.43 51.52 2.55
CA THR A 358 -39.21 50.20 3.16
C THR A 358 -39.41 49.07 2.15
N ALA A 359 -40.41 49.18 1.26
CA ALA A 359 -40.62 48.23 0.19
C ALA A 359 -39.46 48.22 -0.82
N ARG A 360 -38.90 49.39 -1.16
CA ARG A 360 -37.69 49.49 -2.01
C ARG A 360 -36.47 48.88 -1.35
N SER A 361 -36.21 49.16 -0.08
CA SER A 361 -35.09 48.56 0.66
C SER A 361 -35.20 47.04 0.76
N MET A 362 -36.42 46.50 0.94
CA MET A 362 -36.68 45.06 0.89
C MET A 362 -36.44 44.47 -0.52
N GLN A 363 -36.84 45.18 -1.58
CA GLN A 363 -36.56 44.76 -2.96
C GLN A 363 -35.05 44.78 -3.27
N GLU A 364 -34.31 45.75 -2.74
CA GLU A 364 -32.86 45.87 -2.89
C GLU A 364 -32.11 44.76 -2.12
N ALA A 365 -32.59 44.38 -0.95
CA ALA A 365 -32.08 43.21 -0.20
C ALA A 365 -32.32 41.89 -0.94
N VAL A 366 -33.46 41.73 -1.62
CA VAL A 366 -33.73 40.56 -2.46
C VAL A 366 -32.83 40.56 -3.71
N GLY A 367 -32.59 41.72 -4.33
CA GLY A 367 -31.69 41.86 -5.47
C GLY A 367 -30.23 41.54 -5.12
N THR A 368 -29.76 41.95 -3.94
CA THR A 368 -28.41 41.62 -3.45
C THR A 368 -28.25 40.13 -3.14
N LEU A 369 -29.27 39.46 -2.62
CA LEU A 369 -29.27 37.99 -2.47
C LEU A 369 -29.22 37.26 -3.83
N GLN A 370 -29.97 37.72 -4.83
CA GLN A 370 -29.92 37.17 -6.19
C GLN A 370 -28.54 37.38 -6.83
N ALA A 371 -27.93 38.56 -6.63
CA ALA A 371 -26.57 38.84 -7.10
C ALA A 371 -25.51 37.98 -6.40
N LEU A 372 -25.70 37.65 -5.11
CA LEU A 372 -24.81 36.74 -4.38
C LEU A 372 -24.86 35.33 -4.98
N VAL A 373 -26.07 34.81 -5.26
CA VAL A 373 -26.26 33.50 -5.90
C VAL A 373 -25.65 33.48 -7.29
N ALA A 374 -25.87 34.51 -8.11
CA ALA A 374 -25.28 34.63 -9.44
C ALA A 374 -23.74 34.70 -9.40
N ASN A 375 -23.16 35.41 -8.42
CA ASN A 375 -21.70 35.46 -8.26
C ASN A 375 -21.13 34.12 -7.79
N VAL A 376 -21.83 33.36 -6.95
CA VAL A 376 -21.42 32.01 -6.55
C VAL A 376 -21.47 31.06 -7.74
N GLU A 377 -22.50 31.13 -8.57
CA GLU A 377 -22.63 30.33 -9.79
C GLU A 377 -21.52 30.67 -10.80
N ALA A 378 -21.29 31.96 -11.06
CA ALA A 378 -20.21 32.43 -11.94
C ALA A 378 -18.80 32.13 -11.38
N SER A 379 -18.63 32.11 -10.06
CA SER A 379 -17.38 31.70 -9.41
C SER A 379 -17.17 30.18 -9.52
N SER A 380 -18.23 29.39 -9.43
CA SER A 380 -18.19 27.93 -9.60
C SER A 380 -17.82 27.54 -11.04
N GLN A 381 -18.43 28.21 -12.03
CA GLN A 381 -18.06 28.07 -13.44
C GLN A 381 -16.60 28.46 -13.70
N ARG A 382 -16.17 29.64 -13.22
CA ARG A 382 -14.75 30.06 -13.38
C ARG A 382 -13.75 29.10 -12.72
N SER A 383 -14.08 28.54 -11.56
CA SER A 383 -13.24 27.52 -10.92
C SER A 383 -13.15 26.24 -11.77
N THR A 384 -14.27 25.85 -12.39
CA THR A 384 -14.34 24.67 -13.26
C THR A 384 -13.54 24.89 -14.55
N ASP A 385 -13.67 26.07 -15.17
CA ASP A 385 -12.89 26.45 -16.35
C ASP A 385 -11.39 26.56 -16.04
N ALA A 386 -11.02 27.12 -14.89
CA ALA A 386 -9.63 27.19 -14.46
C ALA A 386 -9.03 25.80 -14.19
N MET A 387 -9.83 24.87 -13.67
CA MET A 387 -9.42 23.47 -13.48
C MET A 387 -9.23 22.75 -14.82
N ALA A 388 -10.15 22.94 -15.76
CA ALA A 388 -10.05 22.40 -17.11
C ALA A 388 -8.82 22.93 -17.84
N GLN A 389 -8.54 24.23 -17.73
CA GLN A 389 -7.37 24.87 -18.33
C GLN A 389 -6.06 24.37 -17.72
N ARG A 390 -5.97 24.24 -16.39
CA ARG A 390 -4.78 23.65 -15.74
C ARG A 390 -4.55 22.20 -16.13
N MET A 391 -5.62 21.44 -16.34
CA MET A 391 -5.52 20.06 -16.78
C MET A 391 -5.06 19.97 -18.25
N ALA A 392 -5.53 20.87 -19.11
CA ALA A 392 -5.04 21.01 -20.49
C ALA A 392 -3.55 21.40 -20.53
N GLU A 393 -3.14 22.42 -19.76
CA GLU A 393 -1.73 22.83 -19.65
C GLU A 393 -0.83 21.71 -19.08
N ALA A 394 -1.34 20.89 -18.16
CA ALA A 394 -0.61 19.75 -17.63
C ALA A 394 -0.40 18.66 -18.67
N VAL A 395 -1.42 18.38 -19.51
CA VAL A 395 -1.31 17.43 -20.62
C VAL A 395 -0.33 17.93 -21.68
N GLU A 396 -0.41 19.20 -22.07
CA GLU A 396 0.50 19.83 -23.04
C GLU A 396 1.96 19.83 -22.55
N LYS A 397 2.19 20.16 -21.27
CA LYS A 397 3.53 20.04 -20.66
C LYS A 397 4.03 18.61 -20.56
N MET A 398 3.12 17.63 -20.41
CA MET A 398 3.49 16.22 -20.38
C MET A 398 3.87 15.73 -21.78
N GLU A 399 3.15 16.18 -22.81
CA GLU A 399 3.47 15.91 -24.22
C GLU A 399 4.82 16.51 -24.61
N SER A 400 5.10 17.77 -24.25
CA SER A 400 6.40 18.39 -24.53
C SER A 400 7.56 17.73 -23.76
N ARG A 401 7.32 17.30 -22.52
CA ARG A 401 8.30 16.50 -21.76
C ARG A 401 8.54 15.14 -22.39
N GLN A 402 7.50 14.50 -22.92
CA GLN A 402 7.61 13.21 -23.58
C GLN A 402 8.40 13.31 -24.88
N GLU A 403 8.21 14.38 -25.65
CA GLU A 403 8.98 14.68 -26.86
C GLU A 403 10.46 14.92 -26.53
N ALA A 404 10.75 15.77 -25.54
CA ALA A 404 12.11 16.00 -25.05
C ALA A 404 12.78 14.71 -24.52
N MET A 405 12.02 13.86 -23.82
CA MET A 405 12.54 12.58 -23.32
C MET A 405 12.82 11.59 -24.45
N ASN A 406 12.01 11.59 -25.51
CA ASN A 406 12.26 10.77 -26.70
C ASN A 406 13.52 11.23 -27.43
N GLU A 407 13.71 12.55 -27.59
CA GLU A 407 14.91 13.12 -28.20
C GLU A 407 16.17 12.80 -27.37
N GLN A 408 16.09 12.93 -26.04
CA GLN A 408 17.19 12.58 -25.14
C GLN A 408 17.49 11.07 -25.15
N SER A 409 16.47 10.22 -25.28
CA SER A 409 16.64 8.77 -25.39
C SER A 409 17.31 8.38 -26.71
N ALA A 410 16.97 9.05 -27.82
CA ALA A 410 17.64 8.86 -29.10
C ALA A 410 19.12 9.27 -29.01
N ALA A 411 19.41 10.44 -28.43
CA ALA A 411 20.77 10.91 -28.21
C ALA A 411 21.59 9.95 -27.32
N PHE A 412 20.97 9.37 -26.28
CA PHE A 412 21.63 8.39 -25.41
C PHE A 412 21.95 7.08 -26.15
N VAL A 413 21.05 6.61 -27.02
CA VAL A 413 21.30 5.42 -27.86
C VAL A 413 22.46 5.67 -28.82
N ASP A 414 22.56 6.87 -29.39
CA ASP A 414 23.68 7.25 -30.25
C ASP A 414 25.01 7.33 -29.47
N GLN A 415 25.00 7.85 -28.24
CA GLN A 415 26.17 7.81 -27.34
C GLN A 415 26.63 6.38 -27.02
N ILE A 416 25.70 5.45 -26.78
CA ILE A 416 26.04 4.03 -26.57
C ILE A 416 26.66 3.44 -27.83
N ARG A 417 26.11 3.73 -29.02
CA ARG A 417 26.68 3.28 -30.29
C ARG A 417 28.11 3.80 -30.50
N GLU A 418 28.35 5.06 -30.18
CA GLU A 418 29.67 5.67 -30.24
C GLU A 418 30.65 5.02 -29.24
N LEU A 419 30.22 4.80 -28.00
CA LEU A 419 31.03 4.14 -26.97
C LEU A 419 31.42 2.71 -27.37
N VAL A 420 30.49 1.96 -27.96
CA VAL A 420 30.74 0.60 -28.46
C VAL A 420 31.75 0.63 -29.62
N SER A 421 31.59 1.57 -30.55
CA SER A 421 32.54 1.75 -31.66
C SER A 421 33.95 2.09 -31.16
N LYS A 422 34.06 3.01 -30.20
CA LYS A 422 35.33 3.39 -29.58
C LYS A 422 35.97 2.23 -28.82
N SER A 423 35.19 1.51 -28.02
CA SER A 423 35.64 0.32 -27.28
C SER A 423 36.14 -0.78 -28.22
N GLN A 424 35.49 -0.97 -29.37
CA GLN A 424 35.92 -1.92 -30.39
C GLN A 424 37.25 -1.51 -31.04
N SER A 425 37.47 -0.22 -31.28
CA SER A 425 38.75 0.31 -31.78
C SER A 425 39.88 0.13 -30.76
N GLU A 426 39.64 0.51 -29.50
CA GLU A 426 40.63 0.38 -28.43
C GLU A 426 41.01 -1.09 -28.16
N THR A 427 40.03 -1.99 -28.22
CA THR A 427 40.26 -3.44 -28.06
C THR A 427 41.12 -3.99 -29.19
N ASN A 428 40.87 -3.60 -30.44
CA ASN A 428 41.71 -4.02 -31.58
C ASN A 428 43.15 -3.49 -31.45
N GLN A 429 43.33 -2.25 -30.99
CA GLN A 429 44.66 -1.67 -30.75
C GLN A 429 45.42 -2.45 -29.67
N LYS A 430 44.78 -2.76 -28.53
CA LYS A 430 45.41 -3.59 -27.49
C LYS A 430 45.71 -5.01 -27.94
N LEU A 431 44.85 -5.60 -28.78
CA LEU A 431 45.12 -6.90 -29.38
C LEU A 431 46.37 -6.85 -30.28
N GLN A 432 46.57 -5.75 -31.00
CA GLN A 432 47.75 -5.55 -31.84
C GLN A 432 49.03 -5.38 -31.01
N GLU A 433 49.00 -4.60 -29.93
CA GLU A 433 50.14 -4.44 -28.99
C GLU A 433 50.52 -5.77 -28.32
N THR A 434 49.53 -6.57 -27.93
CA THR A 434 49.78 -7.89 -27.31
C THR A 434 50.36 -8.90 -28.30
N LEU A 435 49.94 -8.86 -29.57
CA LEU A 435 50.53 -9.67 -30.65
C LEU A 435 51.99 -9.25 -30.94
N GLU A 436 52.29 -7.97 -30.92
CA GLU A 436 53.64 -7.44 -31.12
C GLU A 436 54.58 -7.88 -29.98
N THR A 437 54.11 -7.78 -28.73
CA THR A 437 54.85 -8.23 -27.53
C THR A 437 55.09 -9.74 -27.54
N MET A 438 54.09 -10.54 -27.94
CA MET A 438 54.27 -12.00 -28.09
C MET A 438 55.28 -12.34 -29.19
N GLY A 439 55.29 -11.60 -30.29
CA GLY A 439 56.28 -11.75 -31.36
C GLY A 439 57.72 -11.54 -30.88
N GLU A 440 57.92 -10.58 -29.98
CA GLU A 440 59.22 -10.29 -29.37
C GLU A 440 59.68 -11.43 -28.44
N GLN A 441 58.77 -11.99 -27.62
CA GLN A 441 59.10 -13.14 -26.76
C GLN A 441 59.49 -14.41 -27.55
N VAL A 442 58.83 -14.68 -28.68
CA VAL A 442 59.19 -15.81 -29.55
C VAL A 442 60.58 -15.61 -30.16
N LYS A 443 60.93 -14.38 -30.53
CA LYS A 443 62.26 -14.02 -31.04
C LYS A 443 63.36 -14.24 -29.99
N ASP A 444 63.10 -13.89 -28.73
CA ASP A 444 64.04 -14.12 -27.64
C ASP A 444 64.23 -15.62 -27.37
N MET A 445 63.15 -16.41 -27.38
CA MET A 445 63.22 -17.86 -27.20
C MET A 445 64.04 -18.55 -28.31
N LEU A 446 63.89 -18.10 -29.56
CA LEU A 446 64.69 -18.58 -30.70
C LEU A 446 66.17 -18.22 -30.55
N THR A 447 66.47 -17.06 -29.98
CA THR A 447 67.85 -16.63 -29.69
C THR A 447 68.50 -17.52 -28.63
N VAL A 448 67.76 -17.88 -27.58
CA VAL A 448 68.22 -18.82 -26.53
C VAL A 448 68.45 -20.23 -27.07
N LEU A 449 67.56 -20.72 -27.93
CA LEU A 449 67.71 -22.02 -28.59
C LEU A 449 68.96 -22.08 -29.48
N ASN A 450 69.23 -21.03 -30.26
CA ASN A 450 70.42 -20.95 -31.09
C ASN A 450 71.72 -20.91 -30.25
N GLY A 451 71.72 -20.18 -29.12
CA GLY A 451 72.85 -20.15 -28.18
C GLY A 451 73.13 -21.49 -27.50
N SER A 452 72.10 -22.30 -27.25
CA SER A 452 72.23 -23.64 -26.66
C SER A 452 72.93 -24.63 -27.60
N GLN A 453 72.62 -24.59 -28.90
CA GLN A 453 73.20 -25.51 -29.87
C GLN A 453 74.72 -25.29 -30.07
N SER A 454 75.16 -24.02 -30.06
CA SER A 454 76.58 -23.67 -30.12
C SER A 454 77.40 -24.28 -28.96
N LYS A 455 76.89 -24.18 -27.72
CA LYS A 455 77.57 -24.72 -26.52
C LYS A 455 77.69 -26.25 -26.53
N VAL A 456 76.72 -26.96 -27.12
CA VAL A 456 76.78 -28.42 -27.26
C VAL A 456 77.88 -28.84 -28.24
N SER A 457 78.07 -28.08 -29.32
CA SER A 457 79.13 -28.34 -30.30
C SER A 457 80.53 -28.15 -29.69
N GLU A 458 80.75 -27.04 -28.96
CA GLU A 458 82.01 -26.80 -28.24
C GLU A 458 82.32 -27.90 -27.22
N SER A 459 81.30 -28.36 -26.49
CA SER A 459 81.46 -29.45 -25.52
C SER A 459 81.83 -30.79 -26.16
N ASN A 460 81.34 -31.07 -27.37
CA ASN A 460 81.71 -32.30 -28.10
C ASN A 460 83.15 -32.24 -28.60
N GLN A 461 83.58 -31.08 -29.13
CA GLN A 461 84.93 -30.91 -29.67
C GLN A 461 86.02 -31.00 -28.58
N ALA A 462 85.77 -30.42 -27.39
CA ALA A 462 86.67 -30.54 -26.25
C ALA A 462 86.84 -32.00 -25.78
N ARG A 463 85.80 -32.83 -25.97
CA ARG A 463 85.81 -34.23 -25.55
C ARG A 463 86.60 -35.14 -26.50
N GLU A 464 86.58 -34.84 -27.81
CA GLU A 464 87.42 -35.54 -28.79
C GLU A 464 88.92 -35.29 -28.54
N GLN A 465 89.29 -34.06 -28.15
CA GLN A 465 90.68 -33.75 -27.80
C GLN A 465 91.16 -34.53 -26.57
N ALA A 466 90.36 -34.58 -25.50
CA ALA A 466 90.69 -35.35 -24.30
C ALA A 466 90.85 -36.86 -24.58
N MET A 467 90.07 -37.40 -25.53
CA MET A 467 90.16 -38.81 -25.93
C MET A 467 91.46 -39.11 -26.71
N SER A 468 91.91 -38.18 -27.55
CA SER A 468 93.19 -38.30 -28.26
C SER A 468 94.38 -38.33 -27.30
N GLU A 469 94.34 -37.50 -26.25
CA GLU A 469 95.39 -37.48 -25.21
C GLU A 469 95.44 -38.80 -24.42
N GLN A 470 94.29 -39.41 -24.09
CA GLN A 470 94.25 -40.72 -23.45
C GLN A 470 94.85 -41.83 -24.33
N PHE A 471 94.64 -41.76 -25.64
CA PHE A 471 95.19 -42.74 -26.58
C PHE A 471 96.72 -42.63 -26.67
N ALA A 472 97.25 -41.41 -26.65
CA ALA A 472 98.70 -41.18 -26.63
C ALA A 472 99.36 -41.72 -25.35
N ALA A 473 98.73 -41.51 -24.18
CA ALA A 473 99.23 -42.02 -22.91
C ALA A 473 99.27 -43.56 -22.85
N PHE A 474 98.27 -44.23 -23.44
CA PHE A 474 98.20 -45.69 -23.51
C PHE A 474 99.33 -46.30 -24.38
N ILE A 475 99.65 -45.67 -25.50
CA ILE A 475 100.76 -46.09 -26.38
C ILE A 475 102.10 -46.05 -25.64
N ASP A 476 102.32 -45.01 -24.83
CA ASP A 476 103.57 -44.83 -24.08
C ASP A 476 103.71 -45.89 -22.97
N GLN A 477 102.60 -46.25 -22.32
CA GLN A 477 102.56 -47.32 -21.32
C GLN A 477 102.91 -48.69 -21.93
N MET A 478 102.45 -49.00 -23.15
CA MET A 478 102.87 -50.23 -23.84
C MET A 478 104.37 -50.25 -24.15
N ARG A 479 104.91 -49.12 -24.62
CA ARG A 479 106.34 -49.00 -24.94
C ARG A 479 107.21 -49.29 -23.72
N GLN A 480 106.78 -48.83 -22.55
CA GLN A 480 107.50 -49.05 -21.30
C GLN A 480 107.42 -50.51 -20.83
N ALA A 481 106.27 -51.18 -20.98
CA ALA A 481 106.11 -52.59 -20.61
C ALA A 481 106.96 -53.56 -21.46
N VAL A 482 107.15 -53.26 -22.74
CA VAL A 482 108.03 -54.05 -23.61
C VAL A 482 109.51 -53.85 -23.22
N ALA A 483 109.90 -52.62 -22.87
CA ALA A 483 111.26 -52.32 -22.44
C ALA A 483 111.63 -53.02 -21.11
N SER A 484 110.71 -53.07 -20.14
CA SER A 484 110.94 -53.77 -18.88
C SER A 484 111.08 -55.28 -19.08
N SER A 485 110.24 -55.89 -19.92
CA SER A 485 110.32 -57.32 -20.23
C SER A 485 111.65 -57.72 -20.90
N GLN A 486 112.18 -56.89 -21.81
CA GLN A 486 113.51 -57.15 -22.39
C GLN A 486 114.62 -57.08 -21.34
N THR A 487 114.55 -56.11 -20.42
CA THR A 487 115.55 -55.93 -19.37
C THR A 487 115.60 -57.14 -18.43
N GLU A 488 114.43 -57.61 -17.97
CA GLU A 488 114.33 -58.78 -17.09
C GLU A 488 114.86 -60.07 -17.76
N THR A 489 114.61 -60.22 -19.07
CA THR A 489 115.13 -61.35 -19.85
C THR A 489 116.66 -61.31 -19.96
N GLN A 490 117.23 -60.12 -20.13
CA GLN A 490 118.67 -59.91 -20.26
C GLN A 490 119.39 -60.19 -18.94
N GLU A 491 118.80 -59.77 -17.81
CA GLU A 491 119.32 -60.03 -16.46
C GLU A 491 119.35 -61.54 -16.15
N LYS A 492 118.27 -62.26 -16.45
CA LYS A 492 118.22 -63.73 -16.26
C LYS A 492 119.26 -64.48 -17.11
N LEU A 493 119.49 -64.05 -18.36
CA LEU A 493 120.54 -64.60 -19.23
C LEU A 493 121.94 -64.31 -18.67
N GLN A 494 122.15 -63.12 -18.11
CA GLN A 494 123.44 -62.74 -17.53
C GLN A 494 123.75 -63.56 -16.26
N ASN A 495 122.75 -63.79 -15.41
CA ASN A 495 122.88 -64.63 -14.22
C ASN A 495 123.19 -66.10 -14.56
N THR A 496 122.63 -66.64 -15.65
CA THR A 496 122.96 -68.01 -16.12
C THR A 496 124.38 -68.10 -16.67
N LEU A 497 124.85 -67.09 -17.41
CA LEU A 497 126.24 -67.01 -17.87
C LEU A 497 127.23 -66.92 -16.70
N ALA A 498 126.91 -66.16 -15.65
CA ALA A 498 127.73 -66.08 -14.45
C ALA A 498 127.86 -67.45 -13.75
N ALA A 499 126.74 -68.18 -13.61
CA ALA A 499 126.74 -69.52 -13.02
C ALA A 499 127.63 -70.52 -13.78
N VAL A 500 127.62 -70.48 -15.12
CA VAL A 500 128.51 -71.31 -15.96
C VAL A 500 129.99 -70.93 -15.74
N GLY A 501 130.29 -69.64 -15.57
CA GLY A 501 131.65 -69.15 -15.30
C GLY A 501 132.22 -69.63 -13.96
N ASP A 502 131.44 -69.60 -12.90
CA ASP A 502 131.84 -70.14 -11.59
C ASP A 502 132.10 -71.65 -11.65
N GLN A 503 131.27 -72.37 -12.39
CA GLN A 503 131.42 -73.81 -12.57
C GLN A 503 132.71 -74.16 -13.34
N MET A 504 133.07 -73.38 -14.37
CA MET A 504 134.34 -73.52 -15.09
C MET A 504 135.56 -73.26 -14.19
N THR A 505 135.46 -72.26 -13.30
CA THR A 505 136.52 -71.92 -12.34
C THR A 505 136.76 -73.07 -11.35
N SER A 506 135.68 -73.71 -10.86
CA SER A 506 135.77 -74.89 -9.99
C SER A 506 136.45 -76.09 -10.68
N MET A 507 136.21 -76.27 -11.99
CA MET A 507 136.81 -77.34 -12.79
C MET A 507 138.32 -77.13 -12.98
N LEU A 508 138.75 -75.88 -13.20
CA LEU A 508 140.18 -75.53 -13.28
C LEU A 508 140.90 -75.73 -11.94
N ALA A 509 140.24 -75.43 -10.82
CA ALA A 509 140.78 -75.70 -9.48
C ALA A 509 140.97 -77.21 -9.24
N SER A 510 139.99 -78.02 -9.65
CA SER A 510 140.07 -79.50 -9.63
C SER A 510 141.23 -80.02 -10.49
N LEU A 511 141.44 -79.48 -11.69
CA LEU A 511 142.54 -79.88 -12.57
C LEU A 511 143.92 -79.53 -11.99
N ASN A 512 144.05 -78.37 -11.32
CA ASN A 512 145.31 -77.92 -10.73
C ASN A 512 145.71 -78.73 -9.48
N GLY A 513 144.74 -79.23 -8.70
CA GLY A 513 144.98 -80.10 -7.55
C GLY A 513 145.56 -81.49 -7.93
N SER A 514 145.31 -81.96 -9.15
CA SER A 514 145.78 -83.27 -9.62
C SER A 514 147.29 -83.37 -9.92
N GLN A 515 148.03 -82.25 -9.98
CA GLN A 515 149.47 -82.25 -10.29
C GLN A 515 150.40 -82.63 -9.12
N ARG A 516 149.87 -82.77 -7.88
CA ARG A 516 150.71 -82.91 -6.68
C ARG A 516 150.95 -84.34 -6.20
N GLU A 517 150.38 -85.35 -6.85
CA GLU A 517 150.60 -86.77 -6.51
C GLU A 517 151.10 -87.52 -7.77
N VAL A 518 152.42 -87.69 -7.87
CA VAL A 518 153.12 -88.25 -9.04
C VAL A 518 153.98 -89.41 -8.57
N PHE A 519 153.54 -90.64 -8.84
CA PHE A 519 154.29 -91.70 -9.53
C PHE A 519 153.41 -92.96 -9.57
N GLU A 520 153.27 -93.55 -10.76
CA GLU A 520 152.52 -94.76 -11.15
C GLU A 520 151.09 -94.59 -11.73
N ASN A 521 150.90 -95.17 -12.93
CA ASN A 521 149.67 -95.34 -13.73
C ASN A 521 149.12 -94.19 -14.59
N THR A 522 149.61 -94.11 -15.84
CA THR A 522 149.17 -93.18 -16.91
C THR A 522 147.85 -93.57 -17.60
N GLN A 523 147.31 -94.77 -17.40
CA GLN A 523 146.15 -95.27 -18.17
C GLN A 523 144.77 -94.89 -17.59
N VAL A 524 144.69 -94.56 -16.29
CA VAL A 524 143.44 -94.13 -15.63
C VAL A 524 143.10 -92.65 -15.94
N ARG A 525 144.10 -91.86 -16.35
CA ARG A 525 143.98 -90.40 -16.57
C ARG A 525 143.09 -90.03 -17.75
N GLU A 526 143.17 -90.74 -18.88
CA GLU A 526 142.37 -90.40 -20.07
C GLU A 526 140.87 -90.68 -19.88
N GLN A 527 140.51 -91.78 -19.21
CA GLN A 527 139.10 -92.12 -19.00
C GLN A 527 138.41 -91.21 -17.97
N ALA A 528 139.11 -90.79 -16.92
CA ALA A 528 138.56 -89.87 -15.93
C ALA A 528 138.33 -88.46 -16.52
N MET A 529 139.30 -87.96 -17.31
CA MET A 529 139.21 -86.64 -17.93
C MET A 529 138.07 -86.56 -18.95
N ASN A 530 137.86 -87.62 -19.75
CA ASN A 530 136.80 -87.61 -20.76
C ASN A 530 135.39 -87.69 -20.16
N LYS A 531 135.23 -88.39 -19.02
CA LYS A 531 133.93 -88.50 -18.34
C LYS A 531 133.51 -87.18 -17.70
N GLN A 532 134.42 -86.46 -17.05
CA GLN A 532 134.11 -85.15 -16.44
C GLN A 532 133.78 -84.09 -17.49
N LEU A 533 134.45 -84.10 -18.64
CA LEU A 533 134.15 -83.16 -19.73
C LEU A 533 132.74 -83.39 -20.31
N GLY A 534 132.33 -84.66 -20.46
CA GLY A 534 130.99 -85.02 -20.93
C GLY A 534 129.87 -84.53 -20.00
N THR A 535 130.02 -84.73 -18.69
CA THR A 535 129.00 -84.29 -17.71
C THR A 535 128.88 -82.77 -17.64
N PHE A 536 129.99 -82.04 -17.80
CA PHE A 536 129.97 -80.57 -17.83
C PHE A 536 129.20 -80.01 -19.04
N VAL A 537 129.45 -80.56 -20.24
CA VAL A 537 128.74 -80.13 -21.46
C VAL A 537 127.24 -80.34 -21.32
N GLU A 538 126.83 -81.48 -20.77
CA GLU A 538 125.41 -81.81 -20.58
C GLU A 538 124.73 -80.85 -19.57
N GLN A 539 125.41 -80.50 -18.48
CA GLN A 539 124.90 -79.53 -17.50
C GLN A 539 124.74 -78.12 -18.06
N VAL A 540 125.72 -77.63 -18.84
CA VAL A 540 125.63 -76.31 -19.50
C VAL A 540 124.47 -76.28 -20.49
N GLN A 541 124.32 -77.35 -21.28
CA GLN A 541 123.29 -77.44 -22.29
C GLN A 541 121.88 -77.44 -21.67
N GLN A 542 121.71 -78.12 -20.53
CA GLN A 542 120.43 -78.13 -19.80
C GLN A 542 120.10 -76.78 -19.16
N SER A 543 121.08 -76.08 -18.59
CA SER A 543 120.87 -74.77 -17.95
C SER A 543 120.46 -73.69 -18.96
N VAL A 544 121.05 -73.69 -20.15
CA VAL A 544 120.68 -72.75 -21.23
C VAL A 544 119.28 -73.04 -21.76
N ALA A 545 118.92 -74.32 -21.94
CA ALA A 545 117.61 -74.71 -22.44
C ALA A 545 116.47 -74.29 -21.50
N SER A 546 116.64 -74.44 -20.17
CA SER A 546 115.62 -74.02 -19.20
C SER A 546 115.44 -72.49 -19.18
N ALA A 547 116.53 -71.73 -19.24
CA ALA A 547 116.46 -70.27 -19.25
C ALA A 547 115.76 -69.74 -20.51
N GLN A 548 116.00 -70.35 -21.66
CA GLN A 548 115.35 -69.97 -22.92
C GLN A 548 113.85 -70.28 -22.92
N ALA A 549 113.43 -71.40 -22.33
CA ALA A 549 112.01 -71.77 -22.23
C ALA A 549 111.21 -70.81 -21.33
N GLU A 550 111.76 -70.43 -20.16
CA GLU A 550 111.10 -69.45 -19.28
C GLU A 550 110.96 -68.08 -19.95
N ALA A 551 111.99 -67.61 -20.66
CA ALA A 551 111.94 -66.33 -21.37
C ALA A 551 110.82 -66.29 -22.42
N GLN A 552 110.65 -67.37 -23.19
CA GLN A 552 109.57 -67.46 -24.18
C GLN A 552 108.18 -67.43 -23.53
N GLN A 553 108.00 -68.11 -22.40
CA GLN A 553 106.72 -68.16 -21.71
C GLN A 553 106.30 -66.80 -21.13
N THR A 554 107.23 -66.03 -20.59
CA THR A 554 106.95 -64.67 -20.07
C THR A 554 106.56 -63.73 -21.20
N LEU A 555 107.29 -63.75 -22.32
CA LEU A 555 106.95 -62.96 -23.51
C LEU A 555 105.54 -63.27 -24.04
N GLN A 556 105.16 -64.56 -24.08
CA GLN A 556 103.85 -64.96 -24.58
C GLN A 556 102.69 -64.46 -23.70
N LYS A 557 102.82 -64.53 -22.37
CA LYS A 557 101.80 -64.00 -21.44
C LYS A 557 101.61 -62.49 -21.57
N THR A 558 102.70 -61.73 -21.76
CA THR A 558 102.62 -60.28 -21.94
C THR A 558 101.87 -59.92 -23.22
N VAL A 559 102.12 -60.63 -24.33
CA VAL A 559 101.43 -60.40 -25.61
C VAL A 559 99.94 -60.76 -25.53
N GLU A 560 99.58 -61.87 -24.89
CA GLU A 560 98.16 -62.25 -24.69
C GLU A 560 97.41 -61.23 -23.83
N SER A 561 98.02 -60.76 -22.73
CA SER A 561 97.43 -59.72 -21.89
C SER A 561 97.19 -58.42 -22.66
N MET A 562 98.17 -57.98 -23.46
CA MET A 562 98.03 -56.78 -24.30
C MET A 562 96.91 -56.92 -25.35
N GLY A 563 96.79 -58.09 -25.99
CA GLY A 563 95.73 -58.35 -26.98
C GLY A 563 94.32 -58.20 -26.40
N SER A 564 94.10 -58.70 -25.18
CA SER A 564 92.79 -58.58 -24.52
C SER A 564 92.46 -57.13 -24.11
N GLN A 565 93.44 -56.37 -23.62
CA GLN A 565 93.21 -54.96 -23.23
C GLN A 565 92.89 -54.08 -24.43
N VAL A 566 93.59 -54.24 -25.56
CA VAL A 566 93.31 -53.47 -26.79
C VAL A 566 91.90 -53.78 -27.32
N ALA A 567 91.48 -55.04 -27.33
CA ALA A 567 90.14 -55.43 -27.74
C ALA A 567 89.06 -54.78 -26.86
N SER A 568 89.28 -54.70 -25.54
CA SER A 568 88.35 -54.06 -24.61
C SER A 568 88.22 -52.56 -24.86
N VAL A 569 89.33 -51.83 -25.06
CA VAL A 569 89.30 -50.38 -25.30
C VAL A 569 88.57 -50.04 -26.60
N VAL A 570 88.80 -50.80 -27.67
CA VAL A 570 88.10 -50.60 -28.95
C VAL A 570 86.60 -50.89 -28.84
N ALA A 571 86.22 -51.94 -28.10
CA ALA A 571 84.80 -52.24 -27.87
C ALA A 571 84.10 -51.13 -27.06
N THR A 572 84.74 -50.60 -26.02
CA THR A 572 84.19 -49.47 -25.24
C THR A 572 84.10 -48.19 -26.07
N LEU A 573 85.06 -47.92 -26.95
CA LEU A 573 85.03 -46.76 -27.85
C LEU A 573 83.86 -46.83 -28.83
N ASN A 574 83.68 -47.96 -29.50
CA ASN A 574 82.57 -48.13 -30.45
C ASN A 574 81.21 -47.97 -29.76
N SER A 575 81.02 -48.58 -28.57
CA SER A 575 79.74 -48.44 -27.87
C SER A 575 79.51 -47.02 -27.35
N ALA A 576 80.56 -46.33 -26.89
CA ALA A 576 80.44 -44.96 -26.41
C ALA A 576 80.08 -44.00 -27.55
N GLN A 577 80.68 -44.14 -28.74
CA GLN A 577 80.40 -43.27 -29.87
C GLN A 577 78.95 -43.42 -30.37
N GLU A 578 78.46 -44.65 -30.47
CA GLU A 578 77.10 -44.94 -30.95
C GLU A 578 76.01 -44.39 -30.00
N ASP A 579 76.15 -44.57 -28.68
CA ASP A 579 75.19 -44.09 -27.68
C ASP A 579 75.11 -42.55 -27.63
N ILE A 580 76.20 -41.84 -27.91
CA ILE A 580 76.21 -40.36 -27.94
C ILE A 580 75.48 -39.82 -29.17
N PHE A 581 75.72 -40.41 -30.35
CA PHE A 581 75.07 -39.96 -31.58
C PHE A 581 73.56 -40.16 -31.51
N GLU A 582 73.12 -41.32 -31.02
CA GLU A 582 71.70 -41.60 -30.79
C GLU A 582 71.08 -40.62 -29.77
N ARG A 583 71.75 -40.36 -28.64
CA ARG A 583 71.24 -39.41 -27.63
C ARG A 583 71.18 -37.97 -28.12
N ASN A 584 72.18 -37.51 -28.88
CA ASN A 584 72.16 -36.15 -29.42
C ASN A 584 71.06 -36.00 -30.48
N ARG A 585 70.90 -36.97 -31.38
CA ARG A 585 69.85 -36.95 -32.39
C ARG A 585 68.45 -36.99 -31.77
N ALA A 586 68.23 -37.86 -30.79
CA ALA A 586 66.95 -37.94 -30.07
C ALA A 586 66.62 -36.64 -29.33
N ARG A 587 67.62 -35.99 -28.72
CA ARG A 587 67.43 -34.71 -28.01
C ARG A 587 67.11 -33.57 -28.97
N GLU A 588 67.73 -33.52 -30.15
CA GLU A 588 67.41 -32.51 -31.17
C GLU A 588 65.99 -32.69 -31.71
N GLN A 589 65.55 -33.93 -31.91
CA GLN A 589 64.20 -34.23 -32.39
C GLN A 589 63.13 -33.89 -31.34
N ASP A 590 63.33 -34.26 -30.07
CA ASP A 590 62.43 -33.90 -28.95
C ASP A 590 62.35 -32.38 -28.75
N MET A 591 63.46 -31.66 -28.89
CA MET A 591 63.46 -30.20 -28.79
C MET A 591 62.68 -29.55 -29.94
N ALA A 592 62.87 -30.03 -31.18
CA ALA A 592 62.15 -29.52 -32.36
C ALA A 592 60.64 -29.78 -32.28
N GLU A 593 60.22 -30.96 -31.82
CA GLU A 593 58.81 -31.29 -31.61
C GLU A 593 58.18 -30.42 -30.52
N ARG A 594 58.88 -30.19 -29.40
CA ARG A 594 58.39 -29.32 -28.32
C ARG A 594 58.26 -27.87 -28.76
N ALA A 595 59.24 -27.34 -29.51
CA ALA A 595 59.18 -25.98 -30.03
C ALA A 595 58.00 -25.79 -31.00
N ASN A 596 57.81 -26.73 -31.93
CA ASN A 596 56.67 -26.71 -32.85
C ASN A 596 55.32 -26.84 -32.12
N GLY A 597 55.25 -27.69 -31.09
CA GLY A 597 54.06 -27.85 -30.25
C GLY A 597 53.69 -26.59 -29.46
N LEU A 598 54.69 -25.87 -28.92
CA LEU A 598 54.47 -24.60 -28.22
C LEU A 598 53.99 -23.49 -29.16
N VAL A 599 54.57 -23.38 -30.35
CA VAL A 599 54.14 -22.38 -31.35
C VAL A 599 52.72 -22.68 -31.85
N ALA A 600 52.40 -23.96 -32.09
CA ALA A 600 51.06 -24.37 -32.49
C ALA A 600 50.01 -24.10 -31.40
N SER A 601 50.33 -24.36 -30.13
CA SER A 601 49.40 -24.11 -29.02
C SER A 601 49.19 -22.61 -28.77
N MET A 602 50.23 -21.78 -28.91
CA MET A 602 50.10 -20.31 -28.85
C MET A 602 49.23 -19.78 -29.99
N ALA A 603 49.42 -20.25 -31.22
CA ALA A 603 48.59 -19.87 -32.36
C ALA A 603 47.11 -20.22 -32.12
N GLN A 604 46.84 -21.41 -31.58
CA GLN A 604 45.50 -21.84 -31.22
C GLN A 604 44.88 -21.01 -30.09
N ALA A 605 45.67 -20.66 -29.06
CA ALA A 605 45.23 -19.81 -27.96
C ALA A 605 44.85 -18.41 -28.44
N VAL A 606 45.67 -17.79 -29.29
CA VAL A 606 45.38 -16.48 -29.91
C VAL A 606 44.09 -16.56 -30.75
N GLN A 607 43.92 -17.62 -31.53
CA GLN A 607 42.72 -17.79 -32.34
C GLN A 607 41.45 -17.98 -31.50
N SER A 608 41.55 -18.67 -30.35
CA SER A 608 40.45 -18.82 -29.39
C SER A 608 40.05 -17.48 -28.77
N VAL A 609 41.02 -16.67 -28.33
CA VAL A 609 40.77 -15.33 -27.75
C VAL A 609 40.08 -14.41 -28.76
N VAL A 610 40.49 -14.46 -30.04
CA VAL A 610 39.84 -13.68 -31.11
C VAL A 610 38.39 -14.13 -31.35
N GLN A 611 38.11 -15.43 -31.26
CA GLN A 611 36.73 -15.94 -31.39
C GLN A 611 35.86 -15.53 -30.20
N GLU A 612 36.37 -15.63 -28.97
CA GLU A 612 35.66 -15.20 -27.77
C GLU A 612 35.37 -13.70 -27.78
N LEU A 613 36.32 -12.87 -28.20
CA LEU A 613 36.12 -11.42 -28.34
C LEU A 613 35.02 -11.09 -29.35
N ARG A 614 34.97 -11.79 -30.50
CA ARG A 614 33.89 -11.62 -31.48
C ARG A 614 32.54 -12.03 -30.91
N ALA A 615 32.48 -13.15 -30.17
CA ALA A 615 31.26 -13.60 -29.53
C ALA A 615 30.77 -12.60 -28.46
N ALA A 616 31.67 -12.10 -27.61
CA ALA A 616 31.36 -11.10 -26.60
C ALA A 616 30.85 -9.78 -27.21
N THR A 617 31.46 -9.33 -28.32
CA THR A 617 31.03 -8.12 -29.02
C THR A 617 29.64 -8.29 -29.64
N SER A 618 29.36 -9.45 -30.24
CA SER A 618 28.03 -9.79 -30.75
C SER A 618 26.97 -9.83 -29.65
N GLN A 619 27.30 -10.44 -28.51
CA GLN A 619 26.43 -10.51 -27.34
C GLN A 619 26.13 -9.11 -26.80
N MET A 620 27.14 -8.24 -26.69
CA MET A 620 26.97 -6.86 -26.23
C MET A 620 26.05 -6.08 -27.17
N SER A 621 26.23 -6.21 -28.49
CA SER A 621 25.31 -5.61 -29.47
C SER A 621 23.87 -6.10 -29.29
N GLN A 622 23.68 -7.39 -29.04
CA GLN A 622 22.36 -7.97 -28.79
C GLN A 622 21.75 -7.47 -27.48
N SER A 623 22.55 -7.31 -26.42
CA SER A 623 22.12 -6.72 -25.15
C SER A 623 21.71 -5.26 -25.30
N VAL A 624 22.45 -4.45 -26.06
CA VAL A 624 22.08 -3.06 -26.36
C VAL A 624 20.78 -2.99 -27.15
N SER A 625 20.59 -3.88 -28.14
CA SER A 625 19.32 -4.00 -28.87
C SER A 625 18.16 -4.41 -27.95
N GLY A 626 18.39 -5.35 -27.04
CA GLY A 626 17.40 -5.80 -26.05
C GLY A 626 17.02 -4.69 -25.08
N LEU A 627 17.98 -3.92 -24.58
CA LEU A 627 17.73 -2.74 -23.75
C LEU A 627 16.94 -1.68 -24.50
N SER A 628 17.31 -1.37 -25.74
CA SER A 628 16.56 -0.42 -26.58
C SER A 628 15.09 -0.85 -26.77
N GLN A 629 14.86 -2.14 -27.06
CA GLN A 629 13.51 -2.69 -27.23
C GLN A 629 12.71 -2.71 -25.93
N ALA A 630 13.35 -3.07 -24.81
CA ALA A 630 12.72 -3.05 -23.49
C ALA A 630 12.34 -1.63 -23.06
N THR A 631 13.21 -0.64 -23.31
CA THR A 631 12.93 0.78 -23.05
C THR A 631 11.78 1.27 -23.93
N ALA A 632 11.79 0.98 -25.24
CA ALA A 632 10.70 1.33 -26.13
C ALA A 632 9.35 0.72 -25.70
N SER A 633 9.36 -0.55 -25.28
CA SER A 633 8.16 -1.21 -24.75
C SER A 633 7.68 -0.59 -23.43
N SER A 634 8.60 -0.20 -22.56
CA SER A 634 8.27 0.42 -21.27
C SER A 634 7.66 1.81 -21.47
N VAL A 635 8.20 2.61 -22.40
CA VAL A 635 7.63 3.90 -22.79
C VAL A 635 6.23 3.72 -23.40
N SER A 636 6.04 2.73 -24.28
CA SER A 636 4.70 2.43 -24.83
C SER A 636 3.69 2.04 -23.76
N LYS A 637 4.08 1.19 -22.79
CA LYS A 637 3.22 0.83 -21.65
C LYS A 637 2.96 2.01 -20.72
N MET A 638 3.93 2.91 -20.53
CA MET A 638 3.76 4.11 -19.74
C MET A 638 2.76 5.07 -20.39
N ASN A 639 2.78 5.22 -21.73
CA ASN A 639 1.78 5.97 -22.48
C ASN A 639 0.38 5.38 -22.32
N ALA A 640 0.25 4.05 -22.47
CA ALA A 640 -1.03 3.37 -22.24
C ALA A 640 -1.52 3.56 -20.78
N GLY A 641 -0.61 3.50 -19.80
CA GLY A 641 -0.92 3.78 -18.40
C GLY A 641 -1.38 5.22 -18.17
N ALA A 642 -0.73 6.19 -18.80
CA ALA A 642 -1.12 7.60 -18.72
C ALA A 642 -2.50 7.86 -19.36
N GLU A 643 -2.80 7.23 -20.48
CA GLU A 643 -4.12 7.29 -21.13
C GLU A 643 -5.22 6.67 -20.25
N GLN A 644 -4.91 5.55 -19.59
CA GLN A 644 -5.80 4.89 -18.65
C GLN A 644 -6.03 5.73 -17.39
N LEU A 645 -5.00 6.38 -16.86
CA LEU A 645 -5.11 7.35 -15.76
C LEU A 645 -5.94 8.57 -16.16
N GLY A 646 -5.76 9.09 -17.38
CA GLY A 646 -6.59 10.17 -17.92
C GLY A 646 -8.06 9.77 -18.02
N THR A 647 -8.35 8.53 -18.41
CA THR A 647 -9.71 7.98 -18.46
C THR A 647 -10.30 7.80 -17.06
N ALA A 648 -9.51 7.29 -16.11
CA ALA A 648 -9.93 7.16 -14.71
C ALA A 648 -10.24 8.53 -14.09
N ALA A 649 -9.42 9.55 -14.36
CA ALA A 649 -9.65 10.92 -13.90
C ALA A 649 -10.96 11.51 -14.44
N ARG A 650 -11.25 11.31 -15.74
CA ARG A 650 -12.55 11.73 -16.33
C ARG A 650 -13.73 11.03 -15.66
N ASN A 651 -13.63 9.72 -15.45
CA ASN A 651 -14.68 8.95 -14.77
C ASN A 651 -14.89 9.42 -13.32
N PHE A 652 -13.79 9.77 -12.63
CA PHE A 652 -13.86 10.32 -11.28
C PHE A 652 -14.52 11.70 -11.26
N ALA A 653 -14.22 12.57 -12.22
CA ALA A 653 -14.91 13.86 -12.38
C ALA A 653 -16.42 13.66 -12.61
N THR A 654 -16.82 12.74 -13.50
CA THR A 654 -18.23 12.40 -13.72
C THR A 654 -18.89 11.83 -12.47
N ALA A 655 -18.18 11.00 -11.69
CA ALA A 655 -18.68 10.51 -10.41
C ALA A 655 -18.87 11.65 -9.40
N GLY A 656 -17.94 12.60 -9.33
CA GLY A 656 -18.05 13.81 -8.51
C GLY A 656 -19.27 14.66 -8.88
N GLU A 657 -19.54 14.82 -10.17
CA GLU A 657 -20.72 15.55 -10.66
C GLU A 657 -22.04 14.84 -10.30
N ARG A 658 -22.07 13.50 -10.38
CA ARG A 658 -23.23 12.71 -9.89
C ARG A 658 -23.44 12.85 -8.39
N VAL A 659 -22.36 12.82 -7.60
CA VAL A 659 -22.44 13.04 -6.14
C VAL A 659 -22.97 14.43 -5.83
N SER A 660 -22.50 15.46 -6.54
CA SER A 660 -23.03 16.82 -6.44
C SER A 660 -24.54 16.86 -6.74
N GLY A 661 -24.98 16.18 -7.80
CA GLY A 661 -26.40 16.03 -8.13
C GLY A 661 -27.22 15.36 -7.01
N VAL A 662 -26.72 14.30 -6.39
CA VAL A 662 -27.36 13.64 -5.24
C VAL A 662 -27.40 14.57 -4.02
N MET A 663 -26.36 15.36 -3.77
CA MET A 663 -26.38 16.35 -2.69
C MET A 663 -27.43 17.44 -2.93
N GLY A 664 -27.59 17.90 -4.18
CA GLY A 664 -28.66 18.82 -4.58
C GLY A 664 -30.07 18.23 -4.38
N GLN A 665 -30.26 16.96 -4.74
CA GLN A 665 -31.52 16.24 -4.45
C GLN A 665 -31.76 16.09 -2.94
N THR A 666 -30.71 15.82 -2.16
CA THR A 666 -30.80 15.71 -0.70
C THR A 666 -31.20 17.03 -0.05
N ALA A 667 -30.63 18.15 -0.52
CA ALA A 667 -31.04 19.49 -0.09
C ALA A 667 -32.52 19.77 -0.42
N THR A 668 -32.98 19.34 -1.60
CA THR A 668 -34.39 19.47 -2.00
C THR A 668 -35.33 18.64 -1.12
N VAL A 669 -34.95 17.40 -0.79
CA VAL A 669 -35.71 16.54 0.13
C VAL A 669 -35.75 17.15 1.52
N SER A 670 -34.64 17.68 2.02
CA SER A 670 -34.60 18.39 3.31
C SER A 670 -35.55 19.58 3.33
N ALA A 671 -35.57 20.40 2.26
CA ALA A 671 -36.49 21.52 2.15
C ALA A 671 -37.96 21.07 2.17
N LYS A 672 -38.32 20.01 1.44
CA LYS A 672 -39.67 19.42 1.46
C LYS A 672 -40.06 18.85 2.82
N LEU A 673 -39.13 18.26 3.56
CA LEU A 673 -39.38 17.78 4.92
C LEU A 673 -39.67 18.95 5.86
N THR A 674 -38.93 20.05 5.75
CA THR A 674 -39.19 21.27 6.52
C THR A 674 -40.56 21.88 6.18
N GLU A 675 -40.92 21.95 4.90
CA GLU A 675 -42.23 22.43 4.44
C GLU A 675 -43.38 21.55 4.96
N THR A 676 -43.20 20.23 4.89
CA THR A 676 -44.19 19.25 5.39
C THR A 676 -44.33 19.35 6.91
N ALA A 677 -43.23 19.52 7.65
CA ALA A 677 -43.27 19.73 9.09
C ALA A 677 -43.99 21.04 9.45
N GLY A 678 -43.78 22.10 8.67
CA GLY A 678 -44.51 23.37 8.80
C GLY A 678 -46.01 23.17 8.60
N SER A 679 -46.41 22.50 7.51
CA SER A 679 -47.82 22.19 7.22
C SER A 679 -48.46 21.29 8.28
N LEU A 680 -47.72 20.31 8.81
CA LEU A 680 -48.20 19.45 9.90
C LEU A 680 -48.36 20.23 11.22
N SER A 681 -47.45 21.17 11.51
CA SER A 681 -47.58 22.06 12.67
C SER A 681 -48.79 22.99 12.53
N THR A 682 -49.01 23.58 11.36
CA THR A 682 -50.21 24.38 11.07
C THR A 682 -51.49 23.54 11.20
N GLY A 683 -51.50 22.32 10.67
CA GLY A 683 -52.61 21.38 10.84
C GLY A 683 -52.86 21.00 12.30
N GLY A 684 -51.79 20.81 13.08
CA GLY A 684 -51.87 20.56 14.52
C GLY A 684 -52.50 21.72 15.30
N ASN A 685 -52.13 22.96 14.98
CA ASN A 685 -52.73 24.15 15.57
C ASN A 685 -54.20 24.30 15.17
N ALA A 686 -54.54 24.07 13.90
CA ALA A 686 -55.93 24.11 13.43
C ALA A 686 -56.81 23.06 14.13
N ILE A 687 -56.29 21.87 14.41
CA ILE A 687 -57.00 20.85 15.20
C ILE A 687 -57.16 21.31 16.65
N GLN A 688 -56.17 21.94 17.27
CA GLN A 688 -56.29 22.49 18.62
C GLN A 688 -57.37 23.58 18.69
N ASP A 689 -57.40 24.49 17.71
CA ASP A 689 -58.42 25.54 17.61
C ASP A 689 -59.81 24.93 17.40
N LEU A 690 -59.94 23.96 16.50
CA LEU A 690 -61.22 23.28 16.26
C LEU A 690 -61.72 22.50 17.50
N LEU A 691 -60.82 21.88 18.27
CA LEU A 691 -61.15 21.25 19.55
C LEU A 691 -61.57 22.27 20.61
N ARG A 692 -60.99 23.48 20.59
CA ARG A 692 -61.39 24.58 21.47
C ARG A 692 -62.77 25.10 21.10
N ASP A 693 -63.01 25.39 19.82
CA ASP A 693 -64.31 25.81 19.31
C ASP A 693 -65.39 24.76 19.59
N TYR A 694 -65.06 23.48 19.45
CA TYR A 694 -65.98 22.40 19.78
C TYR A 694 -66.35 22.38 21.27
N ARG A 695 -65.40 22.68 22.18
CA ARG A 695 -65.72 22.84 23.61
C ARG A 695 -66.61 24.05 23.86
N GLU A 696 -66.36 25.17 23.19
CA GLU A 696 -67.18 26.38 23.30
C GLU A 696 -68.61 26.14 22.78
N GLN A 697 -68.76 25.50 21.62
CA GLN A 697 -70.06 25.07 21.10
C GLN A 697 -70.77 24.11 22.04
N ARG A 698 -70.07 23.12 22.59
CA ARG A 698 -70.67 22.19 23.56
C ARG A 698 -71.19 22.92 24.79
N ASN A 699 -70.45 23.90 25.30
CA ASN A 699 -70.88 24.73 26.42
C ASN A 699 -72.10 25.59 26.04
N ALA A 700 -72.09 26.21 24.86
CA ALA A 700 -73.23 26.99 24.35
C ALA A 700 -74.49 26.12 24.18
N ILE A 701 -74.37 24.91 23.62
CA ILE A 701 -75.48 23.95 23.53
C ILE A 701 -75.98 23.56 24.92
N SER A 702 -75.07 23.29 25.86
CA SER A 702 -75.45 22.99 27.25
C SER A 702 -76.23 24.15 27.88
N GLN A 703 -75.84 25.39 27.60
CA GLN A 703 -76.52 26.59 28.08
C GLN A 703 -77.89 26.78 27.41
N LEU A 704 -77.99 26.58 26.09
CA LEU A 704 -79.25 26.60 25.36
C LEU A 704 -80.23 25.54 25.88
N VAL A 705 -79.76 24.35 26.26
CA VAL A 705 -80.61 23.30 26.86
C VAL A 705 -81.10 23.73 28.25
N VAL A 706 -80.26 24.39 29.05
CA VAL A 706 -80.66 24.94 30.35
C VAL A 706 -81.69 26.06 30.17
N GLU A 707 -81.48 26.95 29.22
CA GLU A 707 -82.39 28.06 28.91
C GLU A 707 -83.72 27.53 28.36
N LEU A 708 -83.70 26.56 27.43
CA LEU A 708 -84.90 25.90 26.93
C LEU A 708 -85.71 25.26 28.07
N ARG A 709 -85.03 24.59 29.01
CA ARG A 709 -85.69 24.01 30.19
C ARG A 709 -86.35 25.10 31.05
N ALA A 710 -85.67 26.22 31.25
CA ALA A 710 -86.21 27.37 31.98
C ALA A 710 -87.41 28.00 31.24
N THR A 711 -87.36 28.14 29.92
CA THR A 711 -88.48 28.64 29.10
C THR A 711 -89.68 27.71 29.15
N VAL A 712 -89.47 26.38 29.08
CA VAL A 712 -90.55 25.40 29.21
C VAL A 712 -91.18 25.45 30.60
N GLU A 713 -90.38 25.63 31.65
CA GLU A 713 -90.87 25.75 33.03
C GLU A 713 -91.63 27.07 33.24
N ALA A 714 -91.17 28.17 32.65
CA ALA A 714 -91.87 29.46 32.63
C ALA A 714 -93.21 29.37 31.87
N ALA A 715 -93.22 28.77 30.67
CA ALA A 715 -94.43 28.56 29.88
C ALA A 715 -95.44 27.66 30.62
N ARG A 716 -94.97 26.61 31.31
CA ARG A 716 -95.82 25.77 32.17
C ARG A 716 -96.44 26.56 33.31
N LYS A 717 -95.66 27.44 33.95
CA LYS A 717 -96.12 28.32 35.04
C LYS A 717 -97.12 29.38 34.54
N GLU A 718 -96.89 29.94 33.37
CA GLU A 718 -97.77 30.93 32.75
C GLU A 718 -99.09 30.30 32.28
N ALA A 719 -99.06 29.08 31.72
CA ALA A 719 -100.26 28.33 31.38
C ALA A 719 -101.11 28.01 32.62
N THR A 720 -100.49 27.72 33.76
CA THR A 720 -101.22 27.51 35.04
C THR A 720 -101.80 28.82 35.57
N LEU A 721 -101.06 29.94 35.48
CA LEU A 721 -101.55 31.27 35.84
C LEU A 721 -102.72 31.72 34.96
N THR A 722 -102.68 31.44 33.65
CA THR A 722 -103.75 31.80 32.73
C THR A 722 -105.02 31.01 33.05
N GLY A 723 -104.89 29.74 33.45
CA GLY A 723 -106.00 28.94 33.95
C GLY A 723 -106.66 29.54 35.20
N ASP A 724 -105.87 29.96 36.19
CA ASP A 724 -106.36 30.59 37.42
C ASP A 724 -107.04 31.95 37.16
N ILE A 725 -106.45 32.77 36.28
CA ILE A 725 -107.02 34.08 35.90
C ILE A 725 -108.37 33.90 35.21
N LEU A 726 -108.51 32.92 34.30
CA LEU A 726 -109.78 32.64 33.62
C LEU A 726 -110.88 32.27 34.62
N GLN A 727 -110.54 31.43 35.60
CA GLN A 727 -111.46 31.02 36.65
C GLN A 727 -111.87 32.20 37.56
N ARG A 728 -110.94 33.11 37.86
CA ARG A 728 -111.23 34.34 38.60
C ARG A 728 -112.06 35.34 37.79
N ILE A 729 -111.83 35.48 36.48
CA ILE A 729 -112.64 36.35 35.60
C ILE A 729 -114.08 35.85 35.54
N GLU A 730 -114.30 34.54 35.43
CA GLU A 730 -115.64 33.95 35.45
C GLU A 730 -116.36 34.24 36.78
N GLY A 731 -115.65 34.08 37.91
CA GLY A 731 -116.18 34.45 39.22
C GLY A 731 -116.46 35.94 39.40
N SER A 732 -115.60 36.82 38.88
CA SER A 732 -115.78 38.28 38.95
C SER A 732 -116.91 38.78 38.05
N ALA A 733 -117.09 38.20 36.85
CA ALA A 733 -118.18 38.54 35.95
C ALA A 733 -119.55 38.21 36.56
N SER A 734 -119.66 37.07 37.26
CA SER A 734 -120.87 36.72 38.00
C SER A 734 -121.20 37.73 39.11
N ARG A 735 -120.21 38.13 39.91
CA ARG A 735 -120.40 39.14 40.97
C ARG A 735 -120.71 40.54 40.43
N LEU A 736 -120.13 40.92 39.29
CA LEU A 736 -120.45 42.19 38.61
C LEU A 736 -121.90 42.21 38.11
N GLY A 737 -122.43 41.08 37.64
CA GLY A 737 -123.84 40.97 37.26
C GLY A 737 -124.79 41.20 38.43
N GLU A 738 -124.47 40.70 39.62
CA GLU A 738 -125.23 41.00 40.85
C GLU A 738 -125.10 42.47 41.26
N ALA A 739 -123.89 43.03 41.25
CA ALA A 739 -123.63 44.41 41.64
C ALA A 739 -124.29 45.45 40.70
N GLN A 740 -124.36 45.17 39.39
CA GLN A 740 -125.03 46.05 38.42
C GLN A 740 -126.53 46.17 38.73
N LYS A 741 -127.16 45.05 39.10
CA LYS A 741 -128.58 45.02 39.46
C LYS A 741 -128.87 45.84 40.73
N GLU A 742 -127.93 45.84 41.66
CA GLU A 742 -128.01 46.63 42.90
C GLU A 742 -127.75 48.13 42.64
N ALA A 743 -126.81 48.46 41.76
CA ALA A 743 -126.50 49.82 41.35
C ALA A 743 -127.65 50.52 40.59
N ASP A 744 -128.37 49.81 39.72
CA ASP A 744 -129.54 50.36 39.02
C ASP A 744 -130.65 50.79 39.99
N VAL A 745 -130.87 50.01 41.05
CA VAL A 745 -131.84 50.34 42.12
C VAL A 745 -131.37 51.59 42.88
N TYR A 746 -130.07 51.70 43.17
CA TYR A 746 -129.51 52.86 43.87
C TYR A 746 -129.57 54.15 43.03
N LEU A 747 -129.23 54.09 41.74
CA LEU A 747 -129.24 55.24 40.82
C LEU A 747 -130.66 55.80 40.57
N ALA A 748 -131.68 54.93 40.56
CA ALA A 748 -133.08 55.35 40.53
C ALA A 748 -133.51 56.10 41.81
N GLY A 749 -132.87 55.79 42.95
CA GLY A 749 -133.01 56.53 44.21
C GLY A 749 -132.36 57.92 44.15
N VAL A 750 -131.10 57.98 43.71
CA VAL A 750 -130.31 59.23 43.66
C VAL A 750 -130.90 60.26 42.68
N SER A 751 -131.38 59.83 41.52
CA SER A 751 -131.98 60.73 40.51
C SER A 751 -133.21 61.49 41.04
N ARG A 752 -133.98 60.86 41.93
CA ARG A 752 -135.16 61.46 42.56
C ARG A 752 -134.77 62.58 43.53
N VAL A 753 -133.74 62.33 44.34
CA VAL A 753 -133.24 63.29 45.35
C VAL A 753 -132.54 64.48 44.69
N LEU A 754 -131.78 64.26 43.61
CA LEU A 754 -131.14 65.35 42.85
C LEU A 754 -132.15 66.30 42.18
N GLY A 755 -133.29 65.77 41.71
CA GLY A 755 -134.37 66.59 41.14
C GLY A 755 -135.00 67.55 42.15
N GLU A 756 -135.23 67.09 43.37
CA GLU A 756 -135.78 67.92 44.45
C GLU A 756 -134.77 69.01 44.90
N ALA A 757 -133.48 68.66 45.00
CA ALA A 757 -132.43 69.59 45.42
C ALA A 757 -132.18 70.75 44.43
N HIS A 758 -132.17 70.49 43.12
CA HIS A 758 -131.97 71.53 42.10
C HIS A 758 -133.09 72.58 42.08
N THR A 759 -134.32 72.14 42.34
CA THR A 759 -135.50 73.02 42.34
C THR A 759 -135.45 74.02 43.51
N SER A 760 -134.97 73.57 44.68
CA SER A 760 -134.73 74.41 45.87
C SER A 760 -133.62 75.46 45.64
N PHE A 761 -132.50 75.03 45.05
CA PHE A 761 -131.35 75.92 44.79
C PHE A 761 -131.69 77.07 43.83
N ALA A 762 -132.44 76.80 42.76
CA ALA A 762 -132.84 77.82 41.79
C ALA A 762 -133.72 78.93 42.38
N ALA A 763 -134.56 78.60 43.37
CA ALA A 763 -135.41 79.57 44.06
C ALA A 763 -134.59 80.49 44.98
N ALA A 764 -133.58 79.94 45.68
CA ALA A 764 -132.72 80.70 46.58
C ALA A 764 -131.83 81.72 45.83
N MET A 765 -131.24 81.33 44.70
CA MET A 765 -130.40 82.19 43.86
C MET A 765 -131.14 83.43 43.31
N ARG A 766 -132.41 83.29 42.93
CA ARG A 766 -133.22 84.42 42.42
C ARG A 766 -133.45 85.50 43.49
N LYS A 767 -133.58 85.11 44.75
CA LYS A 767 -133.81 86.05 45.86
C LYS A 767 -132.58 86.91 46.14
N THR A 768 -131.41 86.30 46.23
CA THR A 768 -130.15 86.97 46.60
C THR A 768 -129.69 87.99 45.56
N LEU A 769 -129.91 87.73 44.26
CA LEU A 769 -129.57 88.69 43.20
C LEU A 769 -130.44 89.96 43.23
N GLY A 770 -131.71 89.83 43.63
CA GLY A 770 -132.64 90.97 43.73
C GLY A 770 -132.27 91.94 44.84
N GLU A 771 -131.84 91.43 46.00
CA GLU A 771 -131.43 92.24 47.15
C GLU A 771 -130.14 93.03 46.85
N ALA A 772 -129.16 92.41 46.18
CA ALA A 772 -127.88 93.04 45.86
C ALA A 772 -128.00 94.25 44.90
N ASN A 773 -128.92 94.22 43.94
CA ASN A 773 -129.11 95.32 42.98
C ASN A 773 -129.71 96.58 43.64
N THR A 774 -130.53 96.38 44.68
CA THR A 774 -131.22 97.49 45.37
C THR A 774 -130.25 98.27 46.26
N GLU A 775 -129.32 97.57 46.91
CA GLU A 775 -128.24 98.15 47.73
C GLU A 775 -127.31 99.06 46.90
N PHE A 776 -127.05 98.69 45.64
CA PHE A 776 -126.19 99.44 44.73
C PHE A 776 -126.77 100.82 44.37
N GLN A 777 -128.07 100.91 44.05
CA GLN A 777 -128.70 102.19 43.73
C GLN A 777 -128.69 103.18 44.90
N LYS A 778 -128.79 102.67 46.13
CA LYS A 778 -128.83 103.51 47.34
C LYS A 778 -127.51 104.25 47.58
N ARG A 779 -126.37 103.63 47.26
CA ARG A 779 -125.04 104.26 47.44
C ARG A 779 -124.71 105.30 46.38
N LEU A 780 -125.23 105.15 45.17
CA LEU A 780 -125.02 106.11 44.08
C LEU A 780 -125.68 107.46 44.40
N SER A 781 -126.90 107.44 44.93
CA SER A 781 -127.66 108.66 45.23
C SER A 781 -127.02 109.50 46.36
N SER A 782 -126.45 108.85 47.38
CA SER A 782 -125.77 109.54 48.48
C SER A 782 -124.53 110.33 48.03
N SER A 783 -123.87 109.90 46.96
CA SER A 783 -122.65 110.53 46.48
C SER A 783 -122.93 111.82 45.68
N VAL A 784 -124.10 111.92 45.04
CA VAL A 784 -124.50 113.10 44.25
C VAL A 784 -124.89 114.27 45.15
N ASN A 785 -125.57 114.01 46.28
CA ASN A 785 -125.96 115.06 47.22
C ASN A 785 -124.76 115.77 47.88
N LEU A 786 -123.67 115.04 48.16
CA LEU A 786 -122.46 115.63 48.76
C LEU A 786 -121.74 116.61 47.83
N LEU A 787 -121.88 116.46 46.52
CA LEU A 787 -121.23 117.34 45.54
C LEU A 787 -122.00 118.66 45.34
N SER A 788 -123.33 118.63 45.51
CA SER A 788 -124.17 119.83 45.35
C SER A 788 -123.96 120.85 46.47
N SER A 789 -123.85 120.39 47.73
CA SER A 789 -123.65 121.31 48.88
C SER A 789 -122.32 122.06 48.82
N ALA A 790 -121.26 121.47 48.24
CA ALA A 790 -119.96 122.13 48.14
C ALA A 790 -119.94 123.28 47.12
N VAL A 791 -120.88 123.31 46.17
CA VAL A 791 -120.95 124.35 45.12
C VAL A 791 -121.70 125.58 45.62
N GLU A 792 -122.77 125.43 46.40
CA GLU A 792 -123.54 126.57 46.94
C GLU A 792 -122.73 127.40 47.97
N GLU A 793 -121.86 126.75 48.75
CA GLU A 793 -120.98 127.43 49.72
C GLU A 793 -119.94 128.35 49.03
N LEU A 794 -119.61 128.06 47.77
CA LEU A 794 -118.70 128.86 46.95
C LEU A 794 -119.38 130.08 46.32
N GLU A 795 -120.68 130.03 46.06
CA GLU A 795 -121.43 131.17 45.49
C GLU A 795 -121.73 132.24 46.56
N ALA A 796 -121.95 131.83 47.81
CA ALA A 796 -122.14 132.73 48.96
C ALA A 796 -120.92 133.61 49.27
N THR A 797 -119.72 133.21 48.87
CA THR A 797 -118.48 133.96 49.15
C THR A 797 -118.13 135.02 48.12
N LEU A 798 -118.69 134.97 46.89
CA LEU A 798 -118.39 135.98 45.86
C LEU A 798 -119.31 137.22 45.91
N ALA A 799 -120.53 137.11 46.43
CA ALA A 799 -121.48 138.22 46.46
C ALA A 799 -121.21 139.26 47.58
N ALA A 800 -120.31 138.97 48.53
CA ALA A 800 -120.11 139.77 49.75
C ALA A 800 -118.96 140.81 49.69
N MET A 801 -118.24 140.99 48.57
CA MET A 801 -117.13 141.97 48.48
C MET A 801 -117.18 142.87 47.23
N GLY A 802 -118.06 143.89 47.20
CA GLY A 802 -117.96 144.94 46.17
C GLY A 802 -119.03 146.04 46.14
N ASN A 803 -119.14 146.89 47.17
CA ASN A 803 -119.74 148.22 47.05
C ASN A 803 -118.98 149.22 47.93
N LEU A 804 -118.19 150.14 47.33
CA LEU A 804 -117.76 151.47 47.80
C LEU A 804 -116.66 152.05 46.88
N ALA A 805 -116.76 153.35 46.56
CA ALA A 805 -115.78 154.17 45.82
C ALA A 805 -114.77 154.84 46.80
N PRO A 806 -113.73 155.62 46.39
CA PRO A 806 -113.48 156.17 45.04
C PRO A 806 -112.01 156.19 44.56
N VAL A 807 -111.76 156.17 43.24
CA VAL A 807 -110.82 157.09 42.55
C VAL A 807 -111.15 157.13 41.06
N ARG A 808 -111.34 158.38 40.62
CA ARG A 808 -111.34 158.95 39.26
C ARG A 808 -110.62 158.11 38.19
N ARG A 809 -111.39 157.56 37.26
CA ARG A 809 -111.63 158.12 35.92
C ARG A 809 -112.67 157.28 35.21
#